data_AF-S0NRY3-F1
#
_entry.id   AF-S0NRY3-F1
#
_cell.length_a   1.000
_cell.length_b   1.000
_cell.length_c   1.000
_cell.angle_alpha   90.00
_cell.angle_beta   90.00
_cell.angle_gamma   90.00
#
_symmetry.space_group_name_H-M   'P 1'
#
loop_
_entity.id
_entity.type
_entity.pdbx_description
1 polymer ?
#
loop_
_entity_poly.entity_id
_entity_poly.type
_entity_poly.pdbx_seq_one_letter_code
_entity_poly.pdbx_strand_id
1 'polypeptide(L)'
;MNQTNMKKIAYLFLSSTLVLGLVSPVVVKGEESTTSTTGTSDIGSTVSSINSGTSQTKSSPDTTSGSIYESSNTEETTIDTESTSETSKTVEPSLFATRANVINGIVGDGTQANPFQVNTFTEMKSVATTVSTSSYYTSTNTGSVYIKLMANITSTGSGADFSNNTNSIIIDGATTSTSGTDGKFSILYTGSTTTSGGIFSLGSSNMNISFNNINFGSTSSSISTYYGFCTSTSASNTMNIRNVSYYAQTGGQPFFVTGSNSVLNFYGNNSFVVSNTGSQNQEFAEFTGIMNFKTNSKTSIVQKTNEVLAFIWNYSSVQMNVESNAEVFIQSGKTEMFYPSRSAIISLAENAKFTYYFDPRLSYIDPSTVFGEQADYKIISQTGSTNASSNNFFDGKTTLNIVANKNSSLNFLTNSYPYQTGNLDISSVDTSKITFKNTDSSKSALNNGSYTPTLSFTNSTANNTIYNFQKTTLGSSPTISNDFILPSKSITKMTSGFENYNSLIFKPAVKIDGITSTGSSASSSSKVSSNLTGVSSALDNTFTYQSQYYVSSSTTILDDATVASKYTNASATPSNSSIHYDGSVYKALTTLPSISSTTGDQSTSTALDQLLPGTYRVYGRLQIKDSSGNFYYTPWQNTTATINPYSSFVFPSSVKLNDSFTYQRTGGTLGLKFDQTKLYTISSSSNQVMDVKPTAMVSNSSNQVTLVSGTPGTNNDKKLQLKLISSTTTPNWNLGDLTSPTVLELQPYWDTTNSKKQFYFDGVYSGPFITNSKALIDYNLIFSMAAK
;
A
#
# COMPACT_ATOMS: atom_id res chain seq x y z
N MET A 1 0.66 -49.11 -34.45
CA MET A 1 1.89 -48.30 -34.65
C MET A 1 1.65 -47.00 -33.89
N ASN A 2 2.06 -46.88 -32.62
CA ASN A 2 3.42 -46.75 -32.08
C ASN A 2 4.16 -45.52 -32.61
N GLN A 3 4.26 -44.49 -31.77
CA GLN A 3 5.38 -43.57 -31.51
C GLN A 3 4.83 -42.37 -30.69
N THR A 4 5.50 -41.67 -29.78
CA THR A 4 6.52 -41.96 -28.75
C THR A 4 6.75 -40.63 -27.98
N ASN A 5 7.12 -40.73 -26.71
CA ASN A 5 8.08 -39.86 -26.00
C ASN A 5 7.79 -38.38 -25.71
N MET A 6 7.38 -38.21 -24.46
CA MET A 6 7.67 -37.14 -23.51
C MET A 6 9.19 -36.83 -23.31
N LYS A 7 9.49 -35.60 -22.81
CA LYS A 7 10.66 -35.14 -22.00
C LYS A 7 11.78 -34.25 -22.61
N LYS A 8 11.94 -33.07 -21.98
CA LYS A 8 13.13 -32.35 -21.42
C LYS A 8 12.83 -30.83 -21.53
N ILE A 9 13.19 -29.89 -20.65
CA ILE A 9 14.31 -29.61 -19.72
C ILE A 9 13.68 -28.81 -18.52
N ALA A 10 13.75 -29.14 -17.23
CA ALA A 10 14.88 -29.28 -16.28
C ALA A 10 15.59 -27.95 -15.86
N TYR A 11 15.31 -27.46 -14.65
CA TYR A 11 16.31 -26.74 -13.83
C TYR A 11 16.12 -27.05 -12.34
N LEU A 12 17.24 -27.34 -11.67
CA LEU A 12 17.36 -27.57 -10.22
C LEU A 12 17.63 -26.25 -9.50
N PHE A 13 17.17 -26.14 -8.25
CA PHE A 13 18.00 -25.57 -7.19
C PHE A 13 17.87 -26.41 -5.92
N LEU A 14 19.00 -26.62 -5.25
CA LEU A 14 19.14 -27.43 -4.03
C LEU A 14 19.35 -26.55 -2.79
N SER A 15 19.38 -27.21 -1.64
CA SER A 15 19.72 -26.71 -0.29
C SER A 15 18.55 -26.06 0.48
N SER A 16 18.39 -26.30 1.79
CA SER A 16 19.21 -27.10 2.71
C SER A 16 18.35 -27.83 3.75
N THR A 17 18.83 -29.01 4.17
CA THR A 17 18.27 -29.81 5.26
C THR A 17 19.09 -29.57 6.52
N LEU A 18 18.46 -29.25 7.65
CA LEU A 18 19.08 -29.38 8.97
C LEU A 18 18.12 -30.15 9.88
N VAL A 19 18.61 -31.24 10.48
CA VAL A 19 17.79 -32.21 11.23
C VAL A 19 18.56 -32.67 12.48
N LEU A 20 17.79 -32.88 13.54
CA LEU A 20 18.09 -33.59 14.80
C LEU A 20 18.96 -32.92 15.88
N GLY A 21 18.32 -32.78 17.05
CA GLY A 21 18.89 -32.48 18.35
C GLY A 21 17.87 -32.80 19.45
N LEU A 22 17.49 -34.08 19.60
CA LEU A 22 16.57 -34.56 20.65
C LEU A 22 17.34 -34.94 21.91
N VAL A 23 17.01 -34.35 23.07
CA VAL A 23 17.15 -35.01 24.39
C VAL A 23 15.96 -34.63 25.29
N SER A 24 15.53 -35.58 26.12
CA SER A 24 14.25 -35.68 26.84
C SER A 24 14.15 -34.83 28.14
N PRO A 25 12.98 -34.79 28.84
CA PRO A 25 12.62 -33.71 29.76
C PRO A 25 13.01 -33.96 31.22
N VAL A 26 12.91 -32.91 32.05
CA VAL A 26 12.88 -33.01 33.51
C VAL A 26 11.48 -32.70 34.03
N VAL A 27 10.91 -33.64 34.78
CA VAL A 27 9.68 -33.48 35.56
C VAL A 27 10.06 -32.95 36.95
N VAL A 28 9.36 -31.92 37.42
CA VAL A 28 9.24 -31.63 38.87
C VAL A 28 7.76 -31.38 39.18
N LYS A 29 7.24 -32.08 40.19
CA LYS A 29 5.91 -31.87 40.79
C LYS A 29 5.99 -30.92 41.99
N GLY A 30 4.86 -30.29 42.28
CA GLY A 30 4.54 -29.55 43.52
C GLY A 30 3.29 -28.71 43.23
N GLU A 31 2.08 -29.22 43.48
CA GLU A 31 1.35 -29.06 44.75
C GLU A 31 1.06 -27.58 45.04
N GLU A 32 -0.10 -27.10 44.61
CA GLU A 32 -1.31 -26.96 45.45
C GLU A 32 -1.21 -25.88 46.54
N SER A 33 -1.97 -24.79 46.37
CA SER A 33 -3.02 -24.43 47.35
C SER A 33 -3.99 -23.39 46.78
N THR A 34 -5.19 -23.39 47.33
CA THR A 34 -6.36 -22.58 46.95
C THR A 34 -6.38 -21.22 47.63
N THR A 35 -7.04 -20.22 47.03
CA THR A 35 -8.27 -19.59 47.59
C THR A 35 -8.77 -18.43 46.71
N SER A 36 -9.98 -17.94 47.01
CA SER A 36 -10.81 -17.11 46.14
C SER A 36 -11.08 -15.69 46.68
N THR A 37 -11.70 -14.88 45.80
CA THR A 37 -12.69 -13.81 46.11
C THR A 37 -12.25 -12.47 46.73
N THR A 38 -12.41 -11.42 45.91
CA THR A 38 -12.96 -10.06 46.20
C THR A 38 -12.40 -9.20 47.34
N GLY A 39 -11.98 -7.98 46.99
CA GLY A 39 -11.85 -6.87 47.95
C GLY A 39 -11.37 -5.56 47.30
N THR A 40 -12.27 -4.59 47.16
CA THR A 40 -11.96 -3.19 46.80
C THR A 40 -11.33 -2.42 47.95
N SER A 41 -10.34 -1.56 47.70
CA SER A 41 -10.29 -0.18 48.24
C SER A 41 -9.11 0.64 47.72
N ASP A 42 -9.35 1.95 47.66
CA ASP A 42 -8.41 3.03 47.35
C ASP A 42 -7.33 3.26 48.42
N ILE A 43 -6.51 4.30 48.18
CA ILE A 43 -5.50 4.94 49.06
C ILE A 43 -4.12 4.25 48.96
N GLY A 44 -3.01 4.92 48.64
CA GLY A 44 -2.78 6.34 48.40
C GLY A 44 -1.64 6.89 49.27
N SER A 45 -0.44 7.04 48.69
CA SER A 45 0.57 8.06 49.06
C SER A 45 1.74 8.01 48.06
N THR A 46 2.15 9.13 47.40
CA THR A 46 3.15 10.15 47.82
C THR A 46 4.58 9.57 47.98
N VAL A 47 5.71 10.19 47.57
CA VAL A 47 6.05 11.62 47.32
C VAL A 47 7.19 11.77 46.27
N SER A 48 7.30 12.96 45.64
CA SER A 48 8.52 13.63 45.10
C SER A 48 9.28 13.02 43.91
N SER A 49 9.88 13.80 42.99
CA SER A 49 10.21 15.26 42.93
C SER A 49 9.97 15.80 41.49
N ILE A 50 9.35 16.97 41.24
CA ILE A 50 9.87 18.36 41.40
C ILE A 50 11.12 18.57 40.50
N ASN A 51 11.29 19.54 39.59
CA ASN A 51 10.56 20.73 39.08
C ASN A 51 11.11 21.04 37.65
N SER A 52 10.71 22.01 36.80
CA SER A 52 9.68 23.09 36.70
C SER A 52 9.64 23.54 35.21
N GLY A 53 8.75 24.42 34.70
CA GLY A 53 7.57 25.07 35.28
C GLY A 53 6.93 26.09 34.31
N THR A 54 5.66 26.45 34.56
CA THR A 54 4.89 27.65 34.09
C THR A 54 4.78 27.93 32.57
N SER A 55 3.60 27.84 31.92
CA SER A 55 2.36 28.68 32.06
C SER A 55 2.57 30.14 31.63
N GLN A 56 1.75 30.80 30.81
CA GLN A 56 0.27 30.97 30.82
C GLN A 56 -0.25 31.28 29.39
N THR A 57 -1.24 30.56 28.81
CA THR A 57 -2.72 30.73 28.82
C THR A 57 -3.35 31.97 28.17
N LYS A 58 -4.18 31.72 27.12
CA LYS A 58 -5.37 32.46 26.63
C LYS A 58 -5.09 33.87 26.01
N SER A 59 -5.90 34.41 25.09
CA SER A 59 -7.30 34.12 24.68
C SER A 59 -7.58 34.50 23.21
N SER A 60 -8.61 33.89 22.60
CA SER A 60 -9.26 34.39 21.37
C SER A 60 -10.09 35.65 21.65
N PRO A 61 -10.47 36.42 20.60
CA PRO A 61 -11.89 36.47 20.29
C PRO A 61 -12.21 36.28 18.80
N ASP A 62 -13.50 36.03 18.57
CA ASP A 62 -14.19 35.92 17.28
C ASP A 62 -14.81 37.28 16.91
N THR A 63 -15.00 37.59 15.62
CA THR A 63 -16.18 38.30 15.03
C THR A 63 -15.99 38.69 13.54
N THR A 64 -16.70 37.96 12.68
CA THR A 64 -17.66 38.43 11.65
C THR A 64 -17.50 39.79 10.91
N SER A 65 -17.46 39.68 9.57
CA SER A 65 -18.21 40.43 8.52
C SER A 65 -18.27 41.97 8.46
N GLY A 66 -18.00 42.51 7.26
CA GLY A 66 -18.52 43.82 6.82
C GLY A 66 -17.81 44.42 5.61
N SER A 67 -18.41 44.33 4.42
CA SER A 67 -18.02 45.11 3.23
C SER A 67 -18.64 46.52 3.24
N ILE A 68 -18.04 47.49 2.54
CA ILE A 68 -18.72 48.54 1.75
C ILE A 68 -17.71 49.30 0.86
N TYR A 69 -18.24 49.92 -0.19
CA TYR A 69 -17.62 50.55 -1.36
C TYR A 69 -17.06 51.98 -1.14
N GLU A 70 -16.28 52.44 -2.15
CA GLU A 70 -16.12 53.82 -2.68
C GLU A 70 -15.96 55.00 -1.68
N SER A 71 -14.94 55.86 -1.83
CA SER A 71 -14.85 56.76 -3.00
C SER A 71 -13.54 57.57 -3.03
N SER A 72 -13.32 58.23 -4.16
CA SER A 72 -12.22 59.13 -4.49
C SER A 72 -12.10 60.37 -3.58
N ASN A 73 -10.88 60.89 -3.42
CA ASN A 73 -10.67 62.33 -3.59
C ASN A 73 -9.27 62.65 -4.13
N THR A 74 -9.25 63.42 -5.23
CA THR A 74 -8.10 64.15 -5.78
C THR A 74 -7.90 65.46 -5.04
N GLU A 75 -6.66 65.83 -4.74
CA GLU A 75 -6.23 67.23 -4.72
C GLU A 75 -4.93 67.39 -5.51
N GLU A 76 -4.92 68.34 -6.44
CA GLU A 76 -3.74 68.82 -7.14
C GLU A 76 -3.03 69.89 -6.30
N THR A 77 -1.71 70.03 -6.46
CA THR A 77 -1.13 71.37 -6.73
C THR A 77 0.29 71.30 -7.32
N THR A 78 0.43 71.89 -8.52
CA THR A 78 1.61 72.64 -9.04
C THR A 78 3.01 72.12 -8.70
N ILE A 79 3.77 71.53 -9.64
CA ILE A 79 4.50 72.23 -10.71
C ILE A 79 5.30 73.43 -10.21
N ASP A 80 6.63 73.27 -10.21
CA ASP A 80 7.52 74.37 -10.59
C ASP A 80 8.62 73.80 -11.53
N THR A 81 9.11 74.62 -12.46
CA THR A 81 9.94 74.16 -13.59
C THR A 81 11.20 74.99 -13.72
N GLU A 82 12.36 74.43 -13.36
CA GLU A 82 13.64 74.93 -13.85
C GLU A 82 14.45 73.83 -14.53
N SER A 83 14.91 74.14 -15.74
CA SER A 83 15.76 73.28 -16.55
C SER A 83 17.20 73.76 -16.42
N THR A 84 18.08 72.92 -15.87
CA THR A 84 19.52 72.99 -16.17
C THR A 84 20.05 71.60 -16.45
N SER A 85 20.63 71.45 -17.64
CA SER A 85 21.33 70.27 -18.12
C SER A 85 22.51 69.91 -17.22
N GLU A 86 22.55 68.68 -16.71
CA GLU A 86 23.81 68.09 -16.23
C GLU A 86 23.85 66.57 -16.44
N THR A 87 25.06 66.05 -16.61
CA THR A 87 25.32 64.77 -17.25
C THR A 87 25.12 63.58 -16.30
N SER A 88 24.04 62.82 -16.49
CA SER A 88 23.77 61.60 -15.72
C SER A 88 24.82 60.51 -15.96
N LYS A 89 25.76 60.41 -15.02
CA LYS A 89 26.89 59.48 -15.04
C LYS A 89 26.47 58.04 -15.31
N THR A 90 27.13 57.41 -16.27
CA THR A 90 27.21 55.96 -16.39
C THR A 90 27.75 55.37 -15.09
N VAL A 91 26.92 54.66 -14.33
CA VAL A 91 27.39 53.84 -13.22
C VAL A 91 27.93 52.55 -13.82
N GLU A 92 29.25 52.48 -13.98
CA GLU A 92 29.90 51.21 -14.31
C GLU A 92 29.64 50.17 -13.20
N PRO A 93 29.26 48.92 -13.54
CA PRO A 93 29.46 47.79 -12.65
C PRO A 93 30.94 47.38 -12.66
N SER A 94 31.81 48.24 -12.13
CA SER A 94 33.24 47.97 -12.02
C SER A 94 33.53 47.06 -10.82
N LEU A 95 33.61 45.74 -11.07
CA LEU A 95 34.45 44.81 -10.30
C LEU A 95 34.64 43.43 -10.98
N PHE A 96 34.72 43.40 -12.31
CA PHE A 96 35.46 42.35 -12.99
C PHE A 96 36.94 42.71 -12.96
N ALA A 97 37.71 42.09 -12.05
CA ALA A 97 39.15 42.23 -12.01
C ALA A 97 39.78 41.61 -13.26
N THR A 98 40.06 42.43 -14.28
CA THR A 98 40.77 42.05 -15.50
C THR A 98 42.22 41.70 -15.19
N ARG A 99 42.47 40.44 -14.80
CA ARG A 99 43.80 39.84 -14.97
C ARG A 99 44.06 39.71 -16.47
N ALA A 100 44.94 40.57 -16.97
CA ALA A 100 45.40 40.56 -18.35
C ALA A 100 46.06 39.22 -18.72
N ASN A 101 46.00 38.91 -20.02
CA ASN A 101 46.50 37.68 -20.64
C ASN A 101 47.81 37.15 -20.06
N VAL A 102 47.72 36.02 -19.35
CA VAL A 102 48.81 35.06 -19.20
C VAL A 102 48.23 33.69 -19.52
N ILE A 103 48.54 33.16 -20.71
CA ILE A 103 48.28 31.75 -21.05
C ILE A 103 49.36 30.91 -20.34
N ASN A 104 49.23 30.79 -19.02
CA ASN A 104 49.94 29.75 -18.28
C ASN A 104 49.13 28.45 -18.37
N GLY A 105 49.84 27.32 -18.41
CA GLY A 105 49.25 26.01 -18.66
C GLY A 105 48.15 25.63 -17.69
N ILE A 106 47.28 24.72 -18.13
CA ILE A 106 46.21 24.12 -17.34
C ILE A 106 46.79 23.64 -16.00
N VAL A 107 46.20 24.08 -14.89
CA VAL A 107 46.62 23.68 -13.55
C VAL A 107 45.87 22.41 -13.14
N GLY A 108 46.61 21.38 -12.71
CA GLY A 108 46.09 20.06 -12.34
C GLY A 108 46.39 18.98 -13.39
N ASP A 109 46.18 17.72 -13.01
CA ASP A 109 46.29 16.55 -13.90
C ASP A 109 44.94 15.86 -14.16
N GLY A 110 43.86 16.40 -13.59
CA GLY A 110 42.51 15.90 -13.75
C GLY A 110 42.17 14.70 -12.88
N THR A 111 43.04 14.25 -11.97
CA THR A 111 42.68 13.24 -10.96
C THR A 111 41.83 13.87 -9.84
N GLN A 112 41.21 13.04 -8.99
CA GLN A 112 40.39 13.53 -7.87
C GLN A 112 41.19 14.35 -6.86
N ALA A 113 42.47 14.01 -6.66
CA ALA A 113 43.37 14.72 -5.74
C ALA A 113 43.94 16.01 -6.34
N ASN A 114 44.02 16.11 -7.67
CA ASN A 114 44.61 17.22 -8.39
C ASN A 114 43.76 17.61 -9.63
N PRO A 115 42.50 18.05 -9.42
CA PRO A 115 41.56 18.33 -10.50
C PRO A 115 42.03 19.49 -11.37
N PHE A 116 41.62 19.50 -12.64
CA PHE A 116 41.87 20.62 -13.53
C PHE A 116 41.14 21.88 -13.03
N GLN A 117 41.87 22.96 -12.78
CA GLN A 117 41.32 24.23 -12.29
C GLN A 117 41.04 25.17 -13.46
N VAL A 118 39.81 25.67 -13.55
CA VAL A 118 39.34 26.49 -14.67
C VAL A 118 38.79 27.84 -14.18
N ASN A 119 39.40 28.93 -14.64
CA ASN A 119 38.98 30.32 -14.33
C ASN A 119 38.29 31.00 -15.53
N THR A 120 38.42 30.43 -16.73
CA THR A 120 37.99 30.99 -18.01
C THR A 120 37.51 29.89 -18.96
N PHE A 121 36.66 30.23 -19.92
CA PHE A 121 36.21 29.25 -20.91
C PHE A 121 37.31 28.83 -21.91
N THR A 122 38.40 29.61 -22.03
CA THR A 122 39.57 29.21 -22.81
C THR A 122 40.31 28.05 -22.17
N GLU A 123 40.55 28.10 -20.84
CA GLU A 123 41.13 26.97 -20.11
C GLU A 123 40.25 25.71 -20.21
N MET A 124 38.92 25.86 -20.16
CA MET A 124 37.98 24.73 -20.39
C MET A 124 38.19 24.05 -21.76
N LYS A 125 38.38 24.83 -22.82
CA LYS A 125 38.67 24.28 -24.17
C LYS A 125 40.05 23.62 -24.23
N SER A 126 41.05 24.18 -23.55
CA SER A 126 42.37 23.55 -23.43
C SER A 126 42.28 22.21 -22.68
N VAL A 127 41.52 22.13 -21.59
CA VAL A 127 41.22 20.88 -20.88
C VAL A 127 40.53 19.88 -21.83
N ALA A 128 39.47 20.28 -22.52
CA ALA A 128 38.74 19.40 -23.45
C ALA A 128 39.66 18.83 -24.54
N THR A 129 40.56 19.65 -25.08
CA THR A 129 41.59 19.22 -26.04
C THR A 129 42.56 18.22 -25.40
N THR A 130 43.13 18.53 -24.24
CA THR A 130 44.09 17.67 -23.52
C THR A 130 43.49 16.30 -23.21
N VAL A 131 42.28 16.26 -22.64
CA VAL A 131 41.65 15.01 -22.20
C VAL A 131 41.14 14.15 -23.36
N SER A 132 41.01 14.74 -24.56
CA SER A 132 40.66 14.01 -25.79
C SER A 132 41.88 13.33 -26.45
N THR A 133 43.11 13.59 -25.97
CA THR A 133 44.31 12.92 -26.49
C THR A 133 44.45 11.50 -25.96
N SER A 134 44.87 10.56 -26.81
CA SER A 134 45.02 9.15 -26.45
C SER A 134 46.02 8.91 -25.31
N SER A 135 47.14 9.64 -25.30
CA SER A 135 48.12 9.60 -24.20
C SER A 135 47.52 10.00 -22.85
N TYR A 136 46.57 10.93 -22.83
CA TYR A 136 45.98 11.36 -21.56
C TYR A 136 45.18 10.22 -20.92
N TYR A 137 44.15 9.69 -21.61
CA TYR A 137 43.24 8.71 -21.00
C TYR A 137 43.81 7.27 -20.93
N THR A 138 44.90 6.97 -21.67
CA THR A 138 45.57 5.64 -21.61
C THR A 138 46.74 5.59 -20.63
N SER A 139 47.45 6.70 -20.36
CA SER A 139 48.65 6.68 -19.50
C SER A 139 48.79 7.81 -18.49
N THR A 140 48.08 8.93 -18.63
CA THR A 140 48.16 10.05 -17.67
C THR A 140 47.11 9.93 -16.57
N ASN A 141 45.85 9.73 -16.95
CA ASN A 141 44.75 9.50 -16.02
C ASN A 141 43.80 8.45 -16.60
N THR A 142 43.89 7.23 -16.08
CA THR A 142 43.05 6.08 -16.44
C THR A 142 41.74 6.00 -15.64
N GLY A 143 41.54 6.93 -14.69
CA GLY A 143 40.30 7.09 -13.93
C GLY A 143 39.45 8.25 -14.44
N SER A 144 38.43 8.60 -13.66
CA SER A 144 37.58 9.76 -13.95
C SER A 144 38.39 11.06 -14.03
N VAL A 145 37.97 11.95 -14.93
CA VAL A 145 38.53 13.28 -15.14
C VAL A 145 37.75 14.28 -14.30
N TYR A 146 38.43 14.99 -13.41
CA TYR A 146 37.85 16.01 -12.53
C TYR A 146 38.26 17.40 -12.99
N ILE A 147 37.27 18.26 -13.21
CA ILE A 147 37.41 19.64 -13.65
C ILE A 147 36.64 20.50 -12.64
N LYS A 148 37.33 21.44 -11.99
CA LYS A 148 36.74 22.34 -11.00
C LYS A 148 36.71 23.77 -11.54
N LEU A 149 35.53 24.37 -11.54
CA LEU A 149 35.39 25.81 -11.77
C LEU A 149 35.95 26.57 -10.55
N MET A 150 36.73 27.61 -10.83
CA MET A 150 37.34 28.49 -9.83
C MET A 150 36.75 29.91 -9.86
N ALA A 151 35.96 30.21 -10.90
CA ALA A 151 35.26 31.47 -11.11
C ALA A 151 33.98 31.23 -11.92
N ASN A 152 33.12 32.25 -12.02
CA ASN A 152 32.12 32.32 -13.08
C ASN A 152 32.84 32.47 -14.43
N ILE A 153 32.46 31.70 -15.45
CA ILE A 153 33.12 31.70 -16.77
C ILE A 153 32.13 32.02 -17.88
N THR A 154 32.64 32.64 -18.96
CA THR A 154 31.82 33.12 -20.08
C THR A 154 32.24 32.48 -21.41
N SER A 155 31.28 31.93 -22.15
CA SER A 155 31.47 31.37 -23.50
C SER A 155 30.84 32.24 -24.57
N THR A 156 31.47 32.33 -25.74
CA THR A 156 31.06 33.19 -26.88
C THR A 156 30.66 32.42 -28.14
N GLY A 157 30.69 31.08 -28.15
CA GLY A 157 30.14 30.26 -29.25
C GLY A 157 31.02 29.13 -29.77
N SER A 158 32.33 29.15 -29.51
CA SER A 158 33.17 27.96 -29.66
C SER A 158 32.97 27.06 -28.43
N GLY A 159 32.29 25.92 -28.59
CA GLY A 159 32.10 24.95 -27.52
C GLY A 159 33.41 24.35 -26.99
N ALA A 160 33.32 23.63 -25.88
CA ALA A 160 34.36 22.73 -25.41
C ALA A 160 34.02 21.31 -25.87
N ASP A 161 34.75 20.85 -26.89
CA ASP A 161 34.50 19.58 -27.57
C ASP A 161 35.31 18.46 -26.90
N PHE A 162 34.62 17.53 -26.25
CA PHE A 162 35.21 16.32 -25.70
C PHE A 162 35.05 15.18 -26.71
N SER A 163 36.13 14.44 -27.00
CA SER A 163 36.12 13.30 -27.93
C SER A 163 37.08 12.19 -27.48
N ASN A 164 36.89 10.97 -27.99
CA ASN A 164 37.72 9.77 -27.79
C ASN A 164 37.95 9.27 -26.35
N ASN A 165 37.64 10.07 -25.32
CA ASN A 165 37.85 9.71 -23.92
C ASN A 165 36.68 8.88 -23.37
N THR A 166 36.96 7.64 -22.98
CA THR A 166 36.00 6.71 -22.39
C THR A 166 35.83 6.85 -20.88
N ASN A 167 36.70 7.64 -20.22
CA ASN A 167 36.64 7.84 -18.78
C ASN A 167 35.56 8.88 -18.45
N SER A 168 34.97 8.79 -17.27
CA SER A 168 33.90 9.71 -16.87
C SER A 168 34.47 11.11 -16.59
N ILE A 169 33.94 12.12 -17.28
CA ILE A 169 34.31 13.53 -17.15
C ILE A 169 33.37 14.19 -16.13
N ILE A 170 33.91 14.92 -15.17
CA ILE A 170 33.16 15.55 -14.07
C ILE A 170 33.54 17.02 -14.01
N ILE A 171 32.58 17.90 -14.30
CA ILE A 171 32.71 19.35 -14.17
C ILE A 171 31.92 19.78 -12.92
N ASP A 172 32.61 20.31 -11.92
CA ASP A 172 32.03 20.76 -10.66
C ASP A 172 32.14 22.28 -10.49
N GLY A 173 30.99 22.91 -10.26
CA GLY A 173 30.83 24.34 -10.00
C GLY A 173 30.72 24.70 -8.52
N ALA A 174 30.83 23.75 -7.59
CA ALA A 174 30.66 24.01 -6.16
C ALA A 174 31.60 25.11 -5.63
N THR A 175 31.02 26.14 -5.02
CA THR A 175 31.77 27.22 -4.35
C THR A 175 31.73 27.01 -2.84
N THR A 176 32.90 27.04 -2.21
CA THR A 176 33.03 27.10 -0.75
C THR A 176 33.19 28.57 -0.37
N SER A 177 32.12 29.24 0.05
CA SER A 177 32.22 30.59 0.61
C SER A 177 33.02 30.57 1.93
N THR A 178 33.78 31.63 2.20
CA THR A 178 34.38 31.87 3.53
C THR A 178 33.34 32.02 4.65
N SER A 179 32.07 32.21 4.31
CA SER A 179 30.92 32.18 5.22
C SER A 179 30.31 30.78 5.46
N GLY A 180 30.87 29.71 4.88
CA GLY A 180 30.37 28.34 5.05
C GLY A 180 29.06 28.03 4.31
N THR A 181 28.59 28.92 3.43
CA THR A 181 27.49 28.66 2.51
C THR A 181 28.02 28.07 1.20
N ASP A 182 27.61 26.85 0.89
CA ASP A 182 27.87 26.20 -0.39
C ASP A 182 27.08 26.90 -1.52
N GLY A 183 27.80 27.33 -2.56
CA GLY A 183 27.21 27.99 -3.73
C GLY A 183 27.55 27.28 -5.04
N LYS A 184 27.20 27.92 -6.16
CA LYS A 184 27.41 27.42 -7.52
C LYS A 184 28.06 28.51 -8.38
N PHE A 185 29.14 28.17 -9.08
CA PHE A 185 29.67 28.98 -10.16
C PHE A 185 28.76 28.90 -11.39
N SER A 186 28.75 29.98 -12.16
CA SER A 186 27.95 30.12 -13.38
C SER A 186 28.80 29.96 -14.63
N ILE A 187 28.28 29.21 -15.61
CA ILE A 187 28.72 29.23 -17.00
C ILE A 187 27.72 30.07 -17.78
N LEU A 188 28.15 31.24 -18.22
CA LEU A 188 27.33 32.23 -18.92
C LEU A 188 27.63 32.20 -20.41
N TYR A 189 26.61 32.46 -21.24
CA TYR A 189 26.78 32.60 -22.68
C TYR A 189 26.55 34.06 -23.10
N THR A 190 27.49 34.59 -23.89
CA THR A 190 27.45 35.98 -24.40
C THR A 190 27.76 36.07 -25.90
N GLY A 191 27.70 34.95 -26.62
CA GLY A 191 27.82 34.94 -28.07
C GLY A 191 26.55 35.44 -28.78
N SER A 192 26.63 35.63 -30.10
CA SER A 192 25.43 35.86 -30.92
C SER A 192 24.58 34.59 -30.99
N THR A 193 23.27 34.75 -31.08
CA THR A 193 22.30 33.65 -31.00
C THR A 193 22.20 32.82 -32.31
N THR A 194 23.03 33.15 -33.30
CA THR A 194 23.07 32.53 -34.63
C THR A 194 23.82 31.20 -34.62
N THR A 195 23.08 30.09 -34.62
CA THR A 195 23.54 28.73 -35.00
C THR A 195 24.86 28.24 -34.35
N SER A 196 25.18 28.72 -33.14
CA SER A 196 26.30 28.21 -32.37
C SER A 196 26.01 26.78 -31.85
N GLY A 197 27.06 25.97 -31.77
CA GLY A 197 26.97 24.63 -31.18
C GLY A 197 26.66 24.65 -29.69
N GLY A 198 26.70 23.48 -29.05
CA GLY A 198 26.62 23.40 -27.60
C GLY A 198 27.73 24.19 -26.90
N ILE A 199 27.48 24.61 -25.66
CA ILE A 199 28.59 25.09 -24.80
C ILE A 199 29.61 23.94 -24.61
N PHE A 200 29.13 22.71 -24.49
CA PHE A 200 29.90 21.47 -24.49
C PHE A 200 29.40 20.54 -25.60
N SER A 201 30.29 19.71 -26.16
CA SER A 201 29.90 18.65 -27.09
C SER A 201 30.58 17.32 -26.77
N LEU A 202 29.89 16.22 -27.08
CA LEU A 202 30.40 14.84 -27.00
C LEU A 202 30.58 14.29 -28.42
N GLY A 203 31.78 14.44 -28.95
CA GLY A 203 32.16 14.11 -30.32
C GLY A 203 32.47 12.63 -30.58
N SER A 204 32.23 11.74 -29.62
CA SER A 204 32.46 10.30 -29.77
C SER A 204 31.43 9.48 -28.99
N SER A 205 31.28 8.20 -29.33
CA SER A 205 30.33 7.29 -28.67
C SER A 205 30.85 6.74 -27.35
N ASN A 206 29.95 6.32 -26.47
CA ASN A 206 30.22 5.77 -25.13
C ASN A 206 30.91 6.74 -24.14
N MET A 207 30.74 8.04 -24.34
CA MET A 207 31.25 9.07 -23.44
C MET A 207 30.31 9.27 -22.24
N ASN A 208 30.88 9.64 -21.10
CA ASN A 208 30.14 9.94 -19.88
C ASN A 208 30.62 11.30 -19.33
N ILE A 209 29.71 12.26 -19.21
CA ILE A 209 29.98 13.58 -18.61
C ILE A 209 29.02 13.88 -17.46
N SER A 210 29.50 14.61 -16.46
CA SER A 210 28.73 15.04 -15.29
C SER A 210 28.86 16.54 -15.09
N PHE A 211 27.74 17.23 -14.92
CA PHE A 211 27.66 18.63 -14.55
C PHE A 211 27.10 18.73 -13.13
N ASN A 212 27.96 19.09 -12.18
CA ASN A 212 27.64 19.15 -10.76
C ASN A 212 27.64 20.60 -10.27
N ASN A 213 26.58 21.04 -9.59
CA ASN A 213 26.53 22.31 -8.85
C ASN A 213 26.84 23.55 -9.72
N ILE A 214 26.30 23.61 -10.94
CA ILE A 214 26.53 24.69 -11.92
C ILE A 214 25.24 25.46 -12.20
N ASN A 215 25.36 26.78 -12.37
CA ASN A 215 24.33 27.59 -13.04
C ASN A 215 24.68 27.78 -14.52
N PHE A 216 23.72 27.59 -15.42
CA PHE A 216 23.82 27.90 -16.83
C PHE A 216 22.90 29.08 -17.15
N GLY A 217 23.49 30.22 -17.51
CA GLY A 217 22.76 31.48 -17.66
C GLY A 217 22.24 32.06 -16.33
N SER A 218 21.58 33.22 -16.41
CA SER A 218 20.95 33.91 -15.28
C SER A 218 19.91 34.92 -15.77
N THR A 219 19.12 35.51 -14.87
CA THR A 219 18.23 36.64 -15.20
C THR A 219 18.98 37.86 -15.73
N SER A 220 20.24 38.07 -15.32
CA SER A 220 21.15 39.12 -15.81
C SER A 220 21.96 38.72 -17.05
N SER A 221 21.87 37.47 -17.51
CA SER A 221 22.59 36.93 -18.66
C SER A 221 21.75 35.80 -19.25
N SER A 222 20.64 36.20 -19.86
CA SER A 222 19.53 35.32 -20.27
C SER A 222 19.67 34.76 -21.69
N ILE A 223 20.84 34.90 -22.30
CA ILE A 223 21.14 34.39 -23.64
C ILE A 223 21.78 33.00 -23.52
N SER A 224 21.40 32.09 -24.41
CA SER A 224 21.95 30.74 -24.55
C SER A 224 22.28 30.42 -26.02
N THR A 225 23.00 29.33 -26.26
CA THR A 225 23.27 28.78 -27.60
C THR A 225 22.02 28.13 -28.19
N TYR A 226 22.02 27.84 -29.50
CA TYR A 226 20.86 27.18 -30.15
C TYR A 226 20.64 25.74 -29.64
N TYR A 227 21.72 25.01 -29.37
CA TYR A 227 21.69 23.61 -28.93
C TYR A 227 22.00 23.42 -27.43
N GLY A 228 21.89 24.48 -26.62
CA GLY A 228 22.01 24.41 -25.17
C GLY A 228 23.43 24.19 -24.63
N PHE A 229 23.49 23.78 -23.37
CA PHE A 229 24.77 23.66 -22.70
C PHE A 229 25.54 22.39 -23.06
N CYS A 230 24.89 21.28 -23.45
CA CYS A 230 25.60 20.07 -23.87
C CYS A 230 24.92 19.33 -25.02
N THR A 231 25.71 18.96 -26.04
CA THR A 231 25.24 18.31 -27.27
C THR A 231 25.88 16.95 -27.53
N SER A 232 25.15 16.05 -28.18
CA SER A 232 25.68 14.78 -28.67
C SER A 232 24.89 14.24 -29.85
N THR A 233 25.56 14.04 -30.99
CA THR A 233 25.07 13.23 -32.11
C THR A 233 25.61 11.79 -32.07
N SER A 234 26.59 11.52 -31.20
CA SER A 234 27.22 10.20 -31.04
C SER A 234 26.43 9.29 -30.09
N ALA A 235 26.52 7.98 -30.31
CA ALA A 235 25.67 6.98 -29.66
C ALA A 235 26.17 6.57 -28.26
N SER A 236 25.25 6.07 -27.43
CA SER A 236 25.50 5.54 -26.09
C SER A 236 26.14 6.54 -25.12
N ASN A 237 25.89 7.84 -25.32
CA ASN A 237 26.47 8.89 -24.48
C ASN A 237 25.59 9.16 -23.25
N THR A 238 26.24 9.31 -22.09
CA THR A 238 25.58 9.57 -20.81
C THR A 238 25.91 10.97 -20.32
N MET A 239 24.88 11.74 -19.96
CA MET A 239 25.05 13.00 -19.24
C MET A 239 24.36 12.94 -17.88
N ASN A 240 25.10 13.31 -16.84
CA ASN A 240 24.63 13.35 -15.46
C ASN A 240 24.52 14.80 -15.01
N ILE A 241 23.32 15.18 -14.59
CA ILE A 241 22.96 16.55 -14.25
C ILE A 241 22.65 16.57 -12.76
N ARG A 242 23.48 17.24 -11.96
CA ARG A 242 23.37 17.23 -10.49
C ARG A 242 23.35 18.64 -9.94
N ASN A 243 22.27 18.99 -9.24
CA ASN A 243 22.09 20.31 -8.66
C ASN A 243 22.27 21.45 -9.67
N VAL A 244 21.82 21.28 -10.91
CA VAL A 244 22.01 22.26 -12.00
C VAL A 244 20.82 23.21 -12.10
N SER A 245 21.11 24.48 -12.35
CA SER A 245 20.09 25.51 -12.62
C SER A 245 20.33 26.10 -14.00
N TYR A 246 19.37 26.01 -14.92
CA TYR A 246 19.42 26.57 -16.27
C TYR A 246 18.38 27.68 -16.42
N TYR A 247 18.79 28.83 -16.98
CA TYR A 247 17.89 29.95 -17.26
C TYR A 247 18.21 30.58 -18.62
N ALA A 248 17.19 30.71 -19.49
CA ALA A 248 17.28 31.45 -20.74
C ALA A 248 15.98 32.20 -21.09
N GLN A 249 16.12 33.32 -21.78
CA GLN A 249 15.07 34.08 -22.47
C GLN A 249 15.35 34.25 -23.97
N THR A 250 16.55 33.93 -24.44
CA THR A 250 16.88 33.91 -25.87
C THR A 250 17.87 32.80 -26.13
N GLY A 251 17.67 31.99 -27.17
CA GLY A 251 18.45 30.77 -27.37
C GLY A 251 17.74 29.54 -26.80
N GLY A 252 18.32 28.38 -27.06
CA GLY A 252 17.57 27.15 -27.25
C GLY A 252 17.42 26.24 -26.03
N GLN A 253 17.12 24.99 -26.39
CA GLN A 253 16.86 23.86 -25.51
C GLN A 253 18.08 23.53 -24.64
N PRO A 254 17.91 23.17 -23.35
CA PRO A 254 19.00 22.68 -22.51
C PRO A 254 19.81 21.51 -23.11
N PHE A 255 19.17 20.62 -23.89
CA PHE A 255 19.75 19.37 -24.38
C PHE A 255 19.48 19.12 -25.87
N PHE A 256 20.52 18.77 -26.64
CA PHE A 256 20.39 18.23 -27.99
C PHE A 256 21.19 16.91 -28.08
N VAL A 257 20.47 15.79 -28.02
CA VAL A 257 21.03 14.45 -27.79
C VAL A 257 20.36 13.45 -28.75
N THR A 258 20.90 13.40 -29.97
CA THR A 258 20.26 12.70 -31.10
C THR A 258 20.95 11.38 -31.45
N GLY A 259 22.11 11.10 -30.85
CA GLY A 259 22.80 9.81 -30.96
C GLY A 259 22.11 8.70 -30.16
N SER A 260 21.85 7.55 -30.79
CA SER A 260 21.04 6.44 -30.24
C SER A 260 21.53 5.93 -28.88
N ASN A 261 20.61 5.38 -28.07
CA ASN A 261 20.90 4.84 -26.73
C ASN A 261 21.51 5.84 -25.74
N SER A 262 21.33 7.15 -25.94
CA SER A 262 21.81 8.16 -25.00
C SER A 262 21.01 8.17 -23.70
N VAL A 263 21.65 8.62 -22.62
CA VAL A 263 21.07 8.63 -21.27
C VAL A 263 21.24 10.01 -20.62
N LEU A 264 20.15 10.56 -20.11
CA LEU A 264 20.12 11.75 -19.27
C LEU A 264 19.76 11.35 -17.84
N ASN A 265 20.61 11.64 -16.86
CA ASN A 265 20.35 11.34 -15.45
C ASN A 265 20.25 12.65 -14.64
N PHE A 266 19.14 12.86 -13.93
CA PHE A 266 18.93 14.03 -13.06
C PHE A 266 19.06 13.63 -11.59
N TYR A 267 20.02 14.21 -10.87
CA TYR A 267 20.31 13.97 -9.46
C TYR A 267 20.12 15.25 -8.63
N GLY A 268 19.69 15.10 -7.36
CA GLY A 268 19.52 16.25 -6.47
C GLY A 268 18.47 17.24 -7.00
N ASN A 269 18.70 18.53 -6.81
CA ASN A 269 17.71 19.59 -7.10
C ASN A 269 18.04 20.34 -8.38
N ASN A 270 17.32 20.05 -9.47
CA ASN A 270 17.54 20.65 -10.79
C ASN A 270 16.39 21.57 -11.18
N SER A 271 16.71 22.69 -11.83
CA SER A 271 15.71 23.68 -12.29
C SER A 271 16.06 24.15 -13.69
N PHE A 272 15.09 24.14 -14.60
CA PHE A 272 15.25 24.63 -15.98
C PHE A 272 14.15 25.62 -16.29
N VAL A 273 14.50 26.82 -16.74
CA VAL A 273 13.53 27.88 -17.06
C VAL A 273 13.82 28.48 -18.42
N VAL A 274 12.89 28.30 -19.34
CA VAL A 274 12.80 29.05 -20.59
C VAL A 274 11.38 29.56 -20.75
N SER A 275 11.20 30.88 -20.66
CA SER A 275 9.89 31.52 -20.84
C SER A 275 10.05 32.87 -21.54
N ASN A 276 9.69 32.91 -22.83
CA ASN A 276 9.76 34.10 -23.69
C ASN A 276 9.08 33.86 -25.06
N THR A 277 8.93 34.93 -25.87
CA THR A 277 8.24 34.92 -27.19
C THR A 277 9.16 35.10 -28.40
N GLY A 278 10.48 35.10 -28.23
CA GLY A 278 11.47 35.33 -29.29
C GLY A 278 11.50 34.26 -30.40
N SER A 279 12.12 34.61 -31.52
CA SER A 279 12.10 33.82 -32.77
C SER A 279 13.18 32.74 -32.88
N GLN A 280 13.80 32.32 -31.77
CA GLN A 280 14.90 31.33 -31.76
C GLN A 280 14.75 30.29 -30.63
N ASN A 281 13.52 29.99 -30.25
CA ASN A 281 13.22 29.17 -29.08
C ASN A 281 12.85 27.73 -29.41
N GLN A 282 13.64 26.80 -28.88
CA GLN A 282 13.47 25.35 -29.11
C GLN A 282 12.54 24.69 -28.06
N GLU A 283 12.57 23.37 -28.06
CA GLU A 283 12.03 22.41 -27.10
C GLU A 283 12.73 22.49 -25.74
N PHE A 284 12.37 21.62 -24.80
CA PHE A 284 13.21 21.32 -23.65
C PHE A 284 14.35 20.35 -24.03
N ALA A 285 14.09 19.40 -24.92
CA ALA A 285 15.12 18.50 -25.45
C ALA A 285 14.76 17.88 -26.81
N GLU A 286 15.69 17.93 -27.75
CA GLU A 286 15.80 17.03 -28.89
C GLU A 286 16.52 15.77 -28.40
N PHE A 287 15.81 14.65 -28.30
CA PHE A 287 16.25 13.51 -27.49
C PHE A 287 16.02 12.14 -28.14
N THR A 288 16.85 11.17 -27.76
CA THR A 288 16.71 9.76 -28.08
C THR A 288 17.26 8.91 -26.93
N GLY A 289 16.52 7.87 -26.52
CA GLY A 289 16.92 7.02 -25.39
C GLY A 289 16.17 7.32 -24.09
N ILE A 290 16.91 7.42 -22.97
CA ILE A 290 16.33 7.35 -21.61
C ILE A 290 16.64 8.60 -20.77
N MET A 291 15.61 9.24 -20.22
CA MET A 291 15.73 10.17 -19.09
C MET A 291 15.46 9.43 -17.76
N ASN A 292 16.34 9.57 -16.78
CA ASN A 292 16.15 9.05 -15.42
C ASN A 292 16.18 10.21 -14.42
N PHE A 293 15.04 10.50 -13.79
CA PHE A 293 14.95 11.33 -12.60
C PHE A 293 15.26 10.45 -11.40
N LYS A 294 16.47 10.58 -10.86
CA LYS A 294 17.08 9.61 -9.96
C LYS A 294 16.47 9.65 -8.55
N THR A 295 16.62 8.58 -7.78
CA THR A 295 16.06 8.45 -6.42
C THR A 295 16.26 9.72 -5.59
N ASN A 296 15.19 10.20 -4.95
CA ASN A 296 15.12 11.44 -4.17
C ASN A 296 15.47 12.76 -4.92
N SER A 297 15.59 12.75 -6.26
CA SER A 297 15.80 13.99 -7.03
C SER A 297 14.52 14.84 -7.12
N LYS A 298 14.69 16.15 -7.24
CA LYS A 298 13.62 17.11 -7.51
C LYS A 298 13.98 17.87 -8.78
N THR A 299 13.16 17.77 -9.83
CA THR A 299 13.45 18.41 -11.12
C THR A 299 12.27 19.22 -11.62
N SER A 300 12.43 20.53 -11.64
CA SER A 300 11.42 21.51 -12.07
C SER A 300 11.79 22.11 -13.42
N ILE A 301 10.85 22.11 -14.36
CA ILE A 301 11.07 22.55 -15.75
C ILE A 301 9.95 23.50 -16.15
N VAL A 302 10.30 24.69 -16.63
CA VAL A 302 9.39 25.64 -17.28
C VAL A 302 9.84 25.78 -18.73
N GLN A 303 8.98 25.39 -19.68
CA GLN A 303 9.25 25.49 -21.11
C GLN A 303 8.07 26.17 -21.84
N LYS A 304 8.13 27.49 -21.96
CA LYS A 304 7.05 28.33 -22.51
C LYS A 304 7.57 29.24 -23.61
N THR A 305 7.55 28.74 -24.85
CA THR A 305 8.16 29.45 -25.98
C THR A 305 7.41 29.30 -27.30
N ASN A 306 7.69 30.20 -28.25
CA ASN A 306 6.86 30.47 -29.43
C ASN A 306 7.10 29.62 -30.69
N GLU A 307 8.36 29.32 -31.04
CA GLU A 307 8.68 28.84 -32.38
C GLU A 307 8.41 27.35 -32.57
N VAL A 308 8.94 26.50 -31.67
CA VAL A 308 8.86 25.05 -31.86
C VAL A 308 7.66 24.42 -31.15
N LEU A 309 7.01 23.46 -31.80
CA LEU A 309 5.72 22.88 -31.42
C LEU A 309 5.74 22.05 -30.13
N ALA A 310 6.88 21.47 -29.75
CA ALA A 310 6.94 20.36 -28.79
C ALA A 310 7.70 20.66 -27.48
N PHE A 311 7.40 19.90 -26.44
CA PHE A 311 8.20 19.85 -25.21
C PHE A 311 9.44 18.97 -25.36
N ILE A 312 9.29 17.75 -25.90
CA ILE A 312 10.40 16.88 -26.33
C ILE A 312 10.27 16.61 -27.83
N TRP A 313 11.35 16.76 -28.56
CA TRP A 313 11.47 16.30 -29.94
C TRP A 313 12.23 14.98 -30.00
N ASN A 314 11.53 13.90 -30.31
CA ASN A 314 11.98 12.53 -30.13
C ASN A 314 12.45 11.88 -31.44
N TYR A 315 13.76 11.62 -31.53
CA TYR A 315 14.39 10.91 -32.65
C TYR A 315 14.18 9.38 -32.62
N SER A 316 13.70 8.83 -31.51
CA SER A 316 13.24 7.44 -31.38
C SER A 316 12.13 7.34 -30.32
N SER A 317 11.88 6.16 -29.75
CA SER A 317 11.00 6.05 -28.59
C SER A 317 11.74 6.58 -27.35
N VAL A 318 11.08 7.44 -26.57
CA VAL A 318 11.66 8.04 -25.36
C VAL A 318 11.08 7.37 -24.11
N GLN A 319 11.96 7.01 -23.18
CA GLN A 319 11.59 6.49 -21.87
C GLN A 319 11.96 7.51 -20.78
N MET A 320 11.00 7.89 -19.94
CA MET A 320 11.21 8.72 -18.76
C MET A 320 10.96 7.86 -17.51
N ASN A 321 12.01 7.61 -16.74
CA ASN A 321 11.95 6.90 -15.46
C ASN A 321 12.00 7.91 -14.32
N VAL A 322 11.03 7.87 -13.42
CA VAL A 322 11.01 8.62 -12.17
C VAL A 322 11.22 7.63 -11.03
N GLU A 323 12.43 7.61 -10.49
CA GLU A 323 12.86 6.65 -9.46
C GLU A 323 12.26 6.97 -8.08
N SER A 324 12.52 6.12 -7.09
CA SER A 324 11.80 6.16 -5.82
C SER A 324 11.93 7.51 -5.11
N ASN A 325 10.81 8.02 -4.61
CA ASN A 325 10.65 9.36 -4.02
C ASN A 325 11.15 10.55 -4.89
N ALA A 326 11.40 10.36 -6.19
CA ALA A 326 11.77 11.47 -7.07
C ALA A 326 10.51 12.28 -7.45
N GLU A 327 10.68 13.60 -7.58
CA GLU A 327 9.59 14.54 -7.87
C GLU A 327 9.92 15.35 -9.14
N VAL A 328 9.03 15.29 -10.12
CA VAL A 328 9.16 15.98 -11.40
C VAL A 328 7.97 16.89 -11.62
N PHE A 329 8.23 18.17 -11.88
CA PHE A 329 7.22 19.17 -12.20
C PHE A 329 7.59 19.89 -13.49
N ILE A 330 6.79 19.70 -14.55
CA ILE A 330 6.96 20.34 -15.84
C ILE A 330 5.79 21.29 -16.05
N GLN A 331 6.06 22.58 -16.27
CA GLN A 331 5.08 23.54 -16.79
C GLN A 331 5.43 23.89 -18.24
N SER A 332 4.54 23.57 -19.17
CA SER A 332 4.77 23.67 -20.60
C SER A 332 3.74 24.58 -21.28
N GLY A 333 4.19 25.37 -22.26
CA GLY A 333 3.35 26.12 -23.19
C GLY A 333 3.47 25.58 -24.62
N LYS A 334 3.80 24.30 -24.78
CA LYS A 334 4.04 23.66 -26.08
C LYS A 334 2.81 22.89 -26.54
N THR A 335 2.49 22.99 -27.83
CA THR A 335 1.35 22.31 -28.48
C THR A 335 1.42 20.80 -28.26
N GLU A 336 2.60 20.20 -28.41
CA GLU A 336 2.84 18.76 -28.26
C GLU A 336 3.69 18.46 -27.02
N MET A 337 3.39 17.36 -26.31
CA MET A 337 4.31 16.82 -25.31
C MET A 337 5.50 16.11 -25.97
N PHE A 338 5.24 15.35 -27.04
CA PHE A 338 6.24 14.60 -27.82
C PHE A 338 6.04 14.82 -29.33
N TYR A 339 7.10 15.06 -30.09
CA TYR A 339 7.07 15.23 -31.55
C TYR A 339 8.30 14.61 -32.25
N PRO A 340 8.18 13.98 -33.42
CA PRO A 340 6.94 13.53 -34.06
C PRO A 340 6.39 12.30 -33.33
N SER A 341 5.19 11.88 -33.70
CA SER A 341 4.47 10.70 -33.18
C SER A 341 5.30 9.41 -33.19
N ARG A 342 6.00 9.16 -32.08
CA ARG A 342 6.66 7.89 -31.75
C ARG A 342 6.33 7.55 -30.30
N SER A 343 6.25 6.26 -30.00
CA SER A 343 5.85 5.79 -28.67
C SER A 343 6.71 6.38 -27.55
N ALA A 344 6.09 6.68 -26.42
CA ALA A 344 6.78 7.12 -25.22
C ALA A 344 6.40 6.23 -24.03
N ILE A 345 7.28 6.19 -23.02
CA ILE A 345 7.07 5.44 -21.78
C ILE A 345 7.32 6.38 -20.60
N ILE A 346 6.39 6.43 -19.64
CA ILE A 346 6.60 7.04 -18.33
C ILE A 346 6.51 5.94 -17.27
N SER A 347 7.61 5.73 -16.54
CA SER A 347 7.69 4.75 -15.45
C SER A 347 7.87 5.49 -14.12
N LEU A 348 6.97 5.28 -13.17
CA LEU A 348 7.00 5.87 -11.83
C LEU A 348 7.26 4.77 -10.80
N ALA A 349 8.35 4.88 -10.06
CA ALA A 349 8.72 3.96 -8.98
C ALA A 349 7.98 4.27 -7.66
N GLU A 350 8.39 3.66 -6.55
CA GLU A 350 7.70 3.82 -5.27
C GLU A 350 7.73 5.26 -4.76
N ASN A 351 6.57 5.80 -4.37
CA ASN A 351 6.36 7.20 -3.94
C ASN A 351 6.77 8.28 -4.96
N ALA A 352 7.09 7.91 -6.21
CA ALA A 352 7.49 8.86 -7.26
C ALA A 352 6.34 9.81 -7.65
N LYS A 353 6.63 11.08 -7.93
CA LYS A 353 5.63 12.07 -8.37
C LYS A 353 6.01 12.66 -9.72
N PHE A 354 5.08 12.68 -10.68
CA PHE A 354 5.24 13.35 -11.97
C PHE A 354 4.05 14.25 -12.26
N THR A 355 4.30 15.51 -12.57
CA THR A 355 3.28 16.47 -13.00
C THR A 355 3.70 17.13 -14.31
N TYR A 356 2.84 17.06 -15.31
CA TYR A 356 2.93 17.85 -16.54
C TYR A 356 1.73 18.81 -16.56
N TYR A 357 2.00 20.11 -16.52
CA TYR A 357 1.01 21.18 -16.46
C TYR A 357 1.10 22.04 -17.73
N PHE A 358 0.08 21.96 -18.58
CA PHE A 358 -0.07 22.82 -19.74
C PHE A 358 -0.66 24.19 -19.36
N ASP A 359 0.07 25.26 -19.65
CA ASP A 359 -0.37 26.65 -19.49
C ASP A 359 0.34 27.53 -20.54
N PRO A 360 -0.36 28.01 -21.58
CA PRO A 360 0.24 28.76 -22.67
C PRO A 360 0.58 30.21 -22.28
N ARG A 361 0.09 30.74 -21.16
CA ARG A 361 0.47 32.09 -20.69
C ARG A 361 1.93 32.07 -20.24
N LEU A 362 2.71 33.11 -20.53
CA LEU A 362 4.13 33.13 -20.16
C LEU A 362 4.38 33.13 -18.64
N SER A 363 3.47 33.70 -17.83
CA SER A 363 3.57 33.60 -16.36
C SER A 363 3.69 32.14 -15.90
N TYR A 364 4.62 31.84 -14.99
CA TYR A 364 4.92 30.47 -14.55
C TYR A 364 5.06 30.37 -13.03
N ILE A 365 5.01 29.15 -12.50
CA ILE A 365 5.24 28.89 -11.07
C ILE A 365 6.75 28.85 -10.80
N ASP A 366 7.20 29.57 -9.79
CA ASP A 366 8.60 29.61 -9.34
C ASP A 366 9.11 28.17 -9.07
N PRO A 367 10.12 27.69 -9.83
CA PRO A 367 10.68 26.35 -9.69
C PRO A 367 11.19 26.00 -8.28
N SER A 368 11.46 26.99 -7.43
CA SER A 368 11.85 26.79 -6.03
C SER A 368 10.68 26.42 -5.11
N THR A 369 9.43 26.60 -5.56
CA THR A 369 8.21 26.40 -4.75
C THR A 369 7.35 25.21 -5.17
N VAL A 370 7.53 24.67 -6.38
CA VAL A 370 6.67 23.59 -6.96
C VAL A 370 6.72 22.23 -6.24
N PHE A 371 7.57 22.07 -5.23
CA PHE A 371 7.69 20.86 -4.40
C PHE A 371 7.24 21.07 -2.95
N GLY A 372 6.68 22.23 -2.63
CA GLY A 372 5.92 22.49 -1.40
C GLY A 372 4.43 22.21 -1.60
N GLU A 373 3.60 22.72 -0.69
CA GLU A 373 2.15 22.66 -0.85
C GLU A 373 1.68 23.61 -1.97
N GLN A 374 0.59 23.24 -2.67
CA GLN A 374 0.10 24.04 -3.81
C GLN A 374 -0.30 25.48 -3.41
N ALA A 375 -0.66 25.70 -2.14
CA ALA A 375 -0.97 27.04 -1.61
C ALA A 375 0.27 27.96 -1.53
N ASP A 376 1.48 27.41 -1.45
CA ASP A 376 2.74 28.14 -1.30
C ASP A 376 3.41 28.46 -2.65
N TYR A 377 2.79 28.04 -3.77
CA TYR A 377 3.30 28.25 -5.12
C TYR A 377 3.39 29.74 -5.45
N LYS A 378 4.61 30.25 -5.65
CA LYS A 378 4.83 31.63 -6.08
C LYS A 378 4.71 31.72 -7.60
N ILE A 379 4.05 32.76 -8.10
CA ILE A 379 3.92 33.01 -9.55
C ILE A 379 4.92 34.08 -9.98
N ILE A 380 5.74 33.76 -10.99
CA ILE A 380 6.55 34.72 -11.71
C ILE A 380 5.71 35.27 -12.87
N SER A 381 5.29 36.53 -12.75
CA SER A 381 4.46 37.20 -13.76
C SER A 381 5.24 37.55 -15.01
N GLN A 382 4.71 37.17 -16.18
CA GLN A 382 5.19 37.58 -17.50
C GLN A 382 4.00 37.83 -18.44
N THR A 383 4.06 38.91 -19.22
CA THR A 383 3.00 39.30 -20.16
C THR A 383 3.04 38.49 -21.44
N GLY A 384 1.88 38.04 -21.91
CA GLY A 384 1.72 37.34 -23.19
C GLY A 384 1.51 35.83 -23.05
N SER A 385 1.47 35.16 -24.20
CA SER A 385 1.26 33.72 -24.32
C SER A 385 2.16 33.14 -25.42
N THR A 386 2.37 31.83 -25.36
CA THR A 386 2.96 31.01 -26.42
C THR A 386 2.01 30.87 -27.62
N ASN A 387 2.55 30.53 -28.79
CA ASN A 387 1.78 30.23 -30.01
C ASN A 387 1.01 28.88 -29.98
N ALA A 388 0.95 28.17 -28.85
CA ALA A 388 0.23 26.90 -28.75
C ALA A 388 -1.27 27.07 -29.01
N SER A 389 -1.77 26.41 -30.05
CA SER A 389 -3.18 26.43 -30.49
C SER A 389 -4.00 25.23 -30.01
N SER A 390 -3.32 24.22 -29.46
CA SER A 390 -3.87 23.02 -28.84
C SER A 390 -2.92 22.50 -27.75
N ASN A 391 -3.23 21.35 -27.18
CA ASN A 391 -2.46 20.69 -26.13
C ASN A 391 -2.63 19.18 -26.36
N ASN A 392 -1.64 18.52 -26.92
CA ASN A 392 -1.75 17.11 -27.29
C ASN A 392 -0.56 16.32 -26.77
N PHE A 393 -0.76 15.01 -26.57
CA PHE A 393 0.34 14.14 -26.16
C PHE A 393 1.34 13.93 -27.31
N PHE A 394 0.83 13.89 -28.55
CA PHE A 394 1.59 13.73 -29.79
C PHE A 394 0.91 14.48 -30.95
N ASP A 395 1.64 14.77 -32.03
CA ASP A 395 1.09 15.32 -33.29
C ASP A 395 0.21 14.32 -34.10
N GLY A 396 -0.27 13.24 -33.47
CA GLY A 396 -0.97 12.15 -34.14
C GLY A 396 -1.36 11.00 -33.20
N LYS A 397 -1.80 9.87 -33.78
CA LYS A 397 -2.20 8.68 -33.01
C LYS A 397 -0.98 7.81 -32.71
N THR A 398 -0.54 7.83 -31.45
CA THR A 398 0.62 7.07 -30.92
C THR A 398 0.39 6.72 -29.45
N THR A 399 1.04 5.66 -28.93
CA THR A 399 0.84 5.22 -27.54
C THR A 399 1.85 5.86 -26.57
N LEU A 400 1.32 6.46 -25.49
CA LEU A 400 2.03 6.75 -24.25
C LEU A 400 1.74 5.62 -23.26
N ASN A 401 2.75 4.81 -22.97
CA ASN A 401 2.66 3.75 -21.98
C ASN A 401 3.00 4.32 -20.60
N ILE A 402 2.18 4.03 -19.60
CA ILE A 402 2.36 4.55 -18.24
C ILE A 402 2.41 3.38 -17.27
N VAL A 403 3.48 3.29 -16.49
CA VAL A 403 3.66 2.28 -15.43
C VAL A 403 3.75 3.01 -14.10
N ALA A 404 2.71 2.91 -13.27
CA ALA A 404 2.62 3.61 -11.99
C ALA A 404 2.68 2.62 -10.82
N ASN A 405 3.81 2.56 -10.12
CA ASN A 405 4.03 1.64 -8.99
C ASN A 405 3.52 2.20 -7.65
N LYS A 406 3.76 1.45 -6.57
CA LYS A 406 3.23 1.67 -5.22
C LYS A 406 3.37 3.13 -4.76
N ASN A 407 2.28 3.71 -4.26
CA ASN A 407 2.20 5.10 -3.77
C ASN A 407 2.63 6.21 -4.76
N SER A 408 2.96 5.90 -6.01
CA SER A 408 3.32 6.91 -7.02
C SER A 408 2.14 7.86 -7.28
N SER A 409 2.40 9.03 -7.88
CA SER A 409 1.36 9.93 -8.36
C SER A 409 1.69 10.53 -9.73
N LEU A 410 0.66 10.65 -10.57
CA LEU A 410 0.75 11.22 -11.91
C LEU A 410 -0.33 12.29 -12.09
N ASN A 411 0.05 13.47 -12.57
CA ASN A 411 -0.89 14.54 -12.87
C ASN A 411 -0.65 15.12 -14.27
N PHE A 412 -1.66 15.06 -15.12
CA PHE A 412 -1.80 15.86 -16.33
C PHE A 412 -2.78 16.98 -16.05
N LEU A 413 -2.27 18.21 -15.98
CA LEU A 413 -3.02 19.40 -15.60
C LEU A 413 -3.08 20.37 -16.78
N THR A 414 -4.21 21.02 -16.99
CA THR A 414 -4.32 22.12 -17.96
C THR A 414 -5.16 23.24 -17.35
N ASN A 415 -5.02 24.47 -17.84
CA ASN A 415 -5.88 25.60 -17.49
C ASN A 415 -6.65 26.20 -18.68
N SER A 416 -6.50 25.58 -19.85
CA SER A 416 -6.86 26.15 -21.14
C SER A 416 -7.30 25.02 -22.07
N TYR A 417 -6.44 24.57 -22.98
CA TYR A 417 -6.79 23.54 -23.94
C TYR A 417 -6.81 22.14 -23.29
N PRO A 418 -7.88 21.34 -23.47
CA PRO A 418 -7.91 19.94 -23.05
C PRO A 418 -6.80 19.15 -23.75
N TYR A 419 -6.30 18.10 -23.09
CA TYR A 419 -5.35 17.18 -23.73
C TYR A 419 -6.02 16.38 -24.84
N GLN A 420 -5.32 16.19 -25.95
CA GLN A 420 -5.80 15.48 -27.13
C GLN A 420 -4.76 14.46 -27.62
N THR A 421 -5.16 13.68 -28.62
CA THR A 421 -4.38 12.66 -29.34
C THR A 421 -3.83 11.50 -28.51
N GLY A 422 -3.37 10.46 -29.21
CA GLY A 422 -2.70 9.31 -28.62
C GLY A 422 -3.55 8.25 -27.92
N ASN A 423 -2.90 7.16 -27.55
CA ASN A 423 -3.44 6.11 -26.69
C ASN A 423 -2.70 6.17 -25.34
N LEU A 424 -3.46 6.30 -24.26
CA LEU A 424 -2.97 6.32 -22.89
C LEU A 424 -3.24 4.94 -22.31
N ASP A 425 -2.24 4.08 -22.34
CA ASP A 425 -2.33 2.71 -21.83
C ASP A 425 -1.59 2.63 -20.48
N ILE A 426 -2.39 2.54 -19.40
CA ILE A 426 -1.96 2.78 -18.03
C ILE A 426 -2.01 1.48 -17.22
N SER A 427 -0.85 0.98 -16.83
CA SER A 427 -0.70 -0.11 -15.85
C SER A 427 -0.39 0.47 -14.48
N SER A 428 -1.12 0.02 -13.46
CA SER A 428 -1.00 0.54 -12.10
C SER A 428 -0.86 -0.58 -11.07
N VAL A 429 0.10 -0.43 -10.16
CA VAL A 429 0.36 -1.37 -9.06
C VAL A 429 0.38 -0.56 -7.77
N ASP A 430 -0.74 -0.55 -7.03
CA ASP A 430 -0.89 0.15 -5.74
C ASP A 430 -0.49 1.66 -5.78
N THR A 431 -0.64 2.33 -6.92
CA THR A 431 -0.42 3.79 -7.10
C THR A 431 -1.37 4.63 -6.25
N SER A 432 -0.92 5.80 -5.76
CA SER A 432 -1.77 6.67 -4.94
C SER A 432 -2.84 7.40 -5.76
N LYS A 433 -2.49 7.88 -6.95
CA LYS A 433 -3.40 8.67 -7.81
C LYS A 433 -2.86 8.87 -9.23
N ILE A 434 -3.75 8.80 -10.22
CA ILE A 434 -3.52 9.33 -11.56
C ILE A 434 -4.62 10.34 -11.88
N THR A 435 -4.24 11.56 -12.24
CA THR A 435 -5.14 12.71 -12.45
C THR A 435 -5.03 13.22 -13.89
N PHE A 436 -6.16 13.40 -14.55
CA PHE A 436 -6.34 14.35 -15.65
C PHE A 436 -7.28 15.45 -15.17
N LYS A 437 -6.90 16.72 -15.23
CA LYS A 437 -7.73 17.82 -14.72
C LYS A 437 -7.53 19.11 -15.49
N ASN A 438 -8.63 19.75 -15.89
CA ASN A 438 -8.64 21.18 -16.17
C ASN A 438 -8.86 21.96 -14.86
N THR A 439 -8.02 22.95 -14.60
CA THR A 439 -8.15 23.83 -13.44
C THR A 439 -9.31 24.81 -13.60
N ASP A 440 -9.73 25.08 -14.84
CA ASP A 440 -11.01 25.70 -15.16
C ASP A 440 -12.11 24.63 -15.17
N SER A 441 -13.06 24.70 -14.23
CA SER A 441 -14.14 23.69 -14.11
C SER A 441 -15.18 23.76 -15.23
N SER A 442 -15.15 24.80 -16.07
CA SER A 442 -16.01 24.90 -17.26
C SER A 442 -15.44 24.20 -18.49
N LYS A 443 -14.17 23.74 -18.45
CA LYS A 443 -13.47 23.12 -19.58
C LYS A 443 -13.10 21.66 -19.28
N SER A 444 -13.08 20.82 -20.30
CA SER A 444 -12.73 19.40 -20.13
C SER A 444 -11.23 19.20 -19.88
N ALA A 445 -10.88 18.08 -19.24
CA ALA A 445 -9.49 17.66 -19.08
C ALA A 445 -8.92 17.03 -20.36
N LEU A 446 -9.74 16.23 -21.04
CA LEU A 446 -9.44 15.53 -22.29
C LEU A 446 -10.48 15.94 -23.35
N ASN A 447 -10.11 15.94 -24.64
CA ASN A 447 -11.01 16.36 -25.73
C ASN A 447 -11.72 15.17 -26.41
N ASN A 448 -12.77 15.46 -27.18
CA ASN A 448 -13.35 14.55 -28.18
C ASN A 448 -13.19 15.16 -29.60
N GLY A 449 -13.21 14.32 -30.63
CA GLY A 449 -13.23 14.71 -32.04
C GLY A 449 -12.38 13.80 -32.94
N SER A 450 -11.91 14.32 -34.07
CA SER A 450 -11.00 13.59 -34.99
C SER A 450 -9.71 13.10 -34.30
N TYR A 451 -9.34 13.77 -33.20
CA TYR A 451 -8.13 13.57 -32.42
C TYR A 451 -8.42 13.11 -30.97
N THR A 452 -9.54 12.41 -30.72
CA THR A 452 -9.87 11.87 -29.38
C THR A 452 -8.72 10.98 -28.86
N PRO A 453 -8.17 11.24 -27.65
CA PRO A 453 -7.27 10.32 -26.98
C PRO A 453 -8.03 9.03 -26.62
N THR A 454 -7.35 7.91 -26.46
CA THR A 454 -7.97 6.72 -25.84
C THR A 454 -7.37 6.47 -24.47
N LEU A 455 -8.17 5.97 -23.53
CA LEU A 455 -7.75 5.80 -22.14
C LEU A 455 -8.07 4.38 -21.66
N SER A 456 -7.03 3.64 -21.25
CA SER A 456 -7.17 2.33 -20.61
C SER A 456 -6.43 2.33 -19.27
N PHE A 457 -7.07 1.81 -18.23
CA PHE A 457 -6.45 1.53 -16.93
C PHE A 457 -6.50 0.03 -16.68
N THR A 458 -5.40 -0.53 -16.21
CA THR A 458 -5.30 -1.90 -15.67
C THR A 458 -4.90 -1.83 -14.21
N ASN A 459 -5.73 -2.42 -13.35
CA ASN A 459 -5.44 -2.63 -11.95
C ASN A 459 -4.60 -3.92 -11.81
N SER A 460 -3.30 -3.76 -11.60
CA SER A 460 -2.31 -4.82 -11.43
C SER A 460 -1.86 -4.96 -9.96
N THR A 461 -2.69 -4.55 -8.99
CA THR A 461 -2.33 -4.55 -7.56
C THR A 461 -2.11 -5.95 -7.01
N ALA A 462 -1.13 -6.09 -6.12
CA ALA A 462 -0.95 -7.32 -5.34
C ALA A 462 -1.84 -7.34 -4.08
N ASN A 463 -2.14 -6.17 -3.51
CA ASN A 463 -2.82 -6.03 -2.21
C ASN A 463 -4.35 -5.90 -2.33
N ASN A 464 -4.96 -6.55 -3.33
CA ASN A 464 -6.41 -6.66 -3.51
C ASN A 464 -7.20 -5.33 -3.54
N THR A 465 -6.50 -4.22 -3.78
CA THR A 465 -7.06 -2.86 -3.78
C THR A 465 -8.07 -2.68 -4.92
N ILE A 466 -9.29 -2.28 -4.60
CA ILE A 466 -10.27 -1.80 -5.59
C ILE A 466 -9.98 -0.33 -5.87
N TYR A 467 -9.85 0.02 -7.15
CA TYR A 467 -9.71 1.40 -7.59
C TYR A 467 -11.05 2.00 -8.01
N ASN A 468 -11.17 3.31 -7.85
CA ASN A 468 -12.27 4.11 -8.38
C ASN A 468 -11.70 5.05 -9.45
N PHE A 469 -12.24 4.94 -10.66
CA PHE A 469 -12.08 5.94 -11.70
C PHE A 469 -13.23 6.95 -11.59
N GLN A 470 -12.96 7.99 -10.80
CA GLN A 470 -13.86 9.08 -10.48
C GLN A 470 -13.87 10.09 -11.63
N LYS A 471 -15.06 10.41 -12.14
CA LYS A 471 -15.27 11.40 -13.22
C LYS A 471 -16.12 12.55 -12.68
N THR A 472 -15.62 13.77 -12.82
CA THR A 472 -16.27 14.99 -12.31
C THR A 472 -16.77 15.81 -13.48
N THR A 473 -18.08 16.09 -13.54
CA THR A 473 -18.69 16.80 -14.68
C THR A 473 -18.27 18.26 -14.74
N LEU A 474 -18.35 18.85 -15.95
CA LEU A 474 -18.21 20.30 -16.12
C LEU A 474 -19.23 21.10 -15.28
N GLY A 475 -18.87 22.35 -14.96
CA GLY A 475 -19.81 23.38 -14.48
C GLY A 475 -19.63 23.81 -13.02
N SER A 476 -20.59 24.62 -12.55
CA SER A 476 -20.64 25.18 -11.19
C SER A 476 -21.20 24.22 -10.14
N SER A 477 -22.00 23.24 -10.56
CA SER A 477 -22.53 22.16 -9.71
C SER A 477 -22.02 20.81 -10.22
N PRO A 478 -20.73 20.48 -10.00
CA PRO A 478 -20.15 19.25 -10.51
C PRO A 478 -20.79 18.02 -9.85
N THR A 479 -21.17 17.05 -10.66
CA THR A 479 -21.55 15.71 -10.20
C THR A 479 -20.39 14.75 -10.34
N ILE A 480 -20.35 13.73 -9.48
CA ILE A 480 -19.31 12.71 -9.46
C ILE A 480 -19.93 11.37 -9.85
N SER A 481 -19.36 10.72 -10.87
CA SER A 481 -19.60 9.30 -11.18
C SER A 481 -18.35 8.48 -10.85
N ASN A 482 -18.56 7.23 -10.44
CA ASN A 482 -17.53 6.34 -9.93
C ASN A 482 -17.56 5.01 -10.70
N ASP A 483 -16.47 4.69 -11.41
CA ASP A 483 -16.30 3.38 -12.05
C ASP A 483 -15.33 2.53 -11.22
N PHE A 484 -15.78 1.40 -10.67
CA PHE A 484 -14.94 0.52 -9.86
C PHE A 484 -14.14 -0.49 -10.69
N ILE A 485 -12.86 -0.62 -10.35
CA ILE A 485 -11.88 -1.41 -11.09
C ILE A 485 -11.27 -2.43 -10.12
N LEU A 486 -11.75 -3.67 -10.22
CA LEU A 486 -11.33 -4.78 -9.38
C LEU A 486 -9.87 -5.21 -9.67
N PRO A 487 -9.18 -5.85 -8.70
CA PRO A 487 -7.86 -6.42 -8.91
C PRO A 487 -7.77 -7.33 -10.14
N SER A 488 -6.67 -7.20 -10.89
CA SER A 488 -6.42 -7.93 -12.14
C SER A 488 -7.48 -7.74 -13.22
N LYS A 489 -8.22 -6.61 -13.19
CA LYS A 489 -9.14 -6.18 -14.24
C LYS A 489 -8.71 -4.84 -14.83
N SER A 490 -9.14 -4.62 -16.06
CA SER A 490 -9.00 -3.35 -16.77
C SER A 490 -10.39 -2.74 -16.99
N ILE A 491 -10.47 -1.41 -17.13
CA ILE A 491 -11.69 -0.79 -17.64
C ILE A 491 -11.92 -1.16 -19.11
N THR A 492 -13.17 -1.09 -19.54
CA THR A 492 -13.48 -0.92 -20.97
C THR A 492 -12.76 0.34 -21.45
N LYS A 493 -11.93 0.21 -22.48
CA LYS A 493 -11.13 1.30 -23.06
C LYS A 493 -12.06 2.46 -23.46
N MET A 494 -11.85 3.62 -22.87
CA MET A 494 -12.64 4.82 -23.17
C MET A 494 -12.10 5.49 -24.43
N THR A 495 -13.00 5.80 -25.36
CA THR A 495 -12.68 6.34 -26.70
C THR A 495 -13.52 7.56 -27.09
N SER A 496 -14.40 8.03 -26.19
CA SER A 496 -15.30 9.17 -26.36
C SER A 496 -15.92 9.58 -25.02
N GLY A 497 -16.74 10.63 -25.03
CA GLY A 497 -17.43 11.16 -23.85
C GLY A 497 -16.58 12.04 -22.93
N PHE A 498 -15.31 12.27 -23.26
CA PHE A 498 -14.38 13.06 -22.45
C PHE A 498 -14.78 14.52 -22.28
N GLU A 499 -15.48 15.11 -23.26
CA GLU A 499 -15.88 16.53 -23.22
C GLU A 499 -16.76 16.90 -22.01
N ASN A 500 -17.42 15.91 -21.40
CA ASN A 500 -18.36 16.11 -20.29
C ASN A 500 -17.66 16.27 -18.92
N TYR A 501 -16.35 16.05 -18.84
CA TYR A 501 -15.63 15.93 -17.56
C TYR A 501 -14.45 16.91 -17.43
N ASN A 502 -14.50 17.75 -16.39
CA ASN A 502 -13.40 18.65 -16.04
C ASN A 502 -12.23 17.90 -15.36
N SER A 503 -12.52 16.74 -14.76
CA SER A 503 -11.52 15.94 -14.07
C SER A 503 -11.84 14.44 -14.13
N LEU A 504 -10.80 13.66 -14.40
CA LEU A 504 -10.80 12.19 -14.42
C LEU A 504 -9.69 11.72 -13.47
N ILE A 505 -10.05 11.01 -12.41
CA ILE A 505 -9.14 10.63 -11.33
C ILE A 505 -9.24 9.12 -11.09
N PHE A 506 -8.14 8.41 -11.31
CA PHE A 506 -7.99 7.01 -10.91
C PHE A 506 -7.24 6.97 -9.57
N LYS A 507 -7.87 6.42 -8.52
CA LYS A 507 -7.33 6.37 -7.15
C LYS A 507 -7.78 5.11 -6.40
N PRO A 508 -7.06 4.67 -5.35
CA PRO A 508 -7.56 3.66 -4.43
C PRO A 508 -8.93 4.06 -3.87
N ALA A 509 -9.85 3.10 -3.80
CA ALA A 509 -11.20 3.31 -3.30
C ALA A 509 -11.45 2.51 -2.04
N VAL A 510 -11.10 1.22 -2.07
CA VAL A 510 -11.26 0.28 -0.96
C VAL A 510 -10.06 -0.67 -0.96
N LYS A 511 -9.43 -0.87 0.20
CA LYS A 511 -8.27 -1.74 0.38
C LYS A 511 -8.54 -2.77 1.46
N ILE A 512 -8.03 -3.99 1.27
CA ILE A 512 -7.88 -5.02 2.31
C ILE A 512 -6.53 -5.70 2.11
N ASP A 513 -5.74 -5.85 3.17
CA ASP A 513 -4.42 -6.53 3.08
C ASP A 513 -4.52 -8.02 3.38
N GLY A 514 -5.57 -8.46 4.09
CA GLY A 514 -5.71 -9.87 4.49
C GLY A 514 -6.83 -10.14 5.49
N ILE A 515 -6.68 -11.24 6.22
CA ILE A 515 -7.59 -11.74 7.25
C ILE A 515 -6.78 -12.31 8.42
N THR A 516 -7.24 -12.07 9.65
CA THR A 516 -6.82 -12.80 10.85
C THR A 516 -7.99 -13.56 11.44
N SER A 517 -7.75 -14.81 11.85
CA SER A 517 -8.76 -15.68 12.46
C SER A 517 -8.17 -16.44 13.64
N THR A 518 -8.96 -16.66 14.69
CA THR A 518 -8.58 -17.42 15.88
C THR A 518 -9.68 -18.40 16.26
N GLY A 519 -9.30 -19.65 16.51
CA GLY A 519 -10.19 -20.67 17.07
C GLY A 519 -10.17 -20.61 18.59
N SER A 520 -11.33 -20.85 19.21
CA SER A 520 -11.46 -20.88 20.68
C SER A 520 -12.53 -21.87 21.12
N SER A 521 -12.30 -22.54 22.25
CA SER A 521 -13.18 -23.55 22.84
C SER A 521 -13.18 -23.45 24.36
N ALA A 522 -14.35 -23.57 24.97
CA ALA A 522 -14.57 -23.56 26.42
C ALA A 522 -15.90 -24.25 26.76
N SER A 523 -16.29 -24.26 28.04
CA SER A 523 -17.60 -24.76 28.45
C SER A 523 -18.71 -24.03 27.70
N SER A 524 -19.51 -24.79 26.93
CA SER A 524 -20.58 -24.25 26.08
C SER A 524 -20.13 -23.19 25.05
N SER A 525 -18.86 -23.26 24.59
CA SER A 525 -18.35 -22.38 23.53
C SER A 525 -17.38 -23.11 22.61
N SER A 526 -17.56 -22.98 21.28
CA SER A 526 -16.61 -23.47 20.28
C SER A 526 -16.79 -22.67 19.00
N LYS A 527 -15.77 -21.92 18.57
CA LYS A 527 -15.92 -20.93 17.50
C LYS A 527 -14.62 -20.52 16.81
N VAL A 528 -14.76 -20.02 15.59
CA VAL A 528 -13.72 -19.27 14.87
C VAL A 528 -14.12 -17.80 14.81
N SER A 529 -13.36 -16.94 15.50
CA SER A 529 -13.48 -15.48 15.41
C SER A 529 -12.61 -14.97 14.26
N SER A 530 -13.10 -14.06 13.42
CA SER A 530 -12.40 -13.54 12.23
C SER A 530 -12.61 -12.06 12.02
N ASN A 531 -11.57 -11.38 11.53
CA ASN A 531 -11.60 -9.98 11.12
C ASN A 531 -10.69 -9.77 9.88
N LEU A 532 -10.97 -8.76 9.07
CA LEU A 532 -10.10 -8.33 7.98
C LEU A 532 -8.94 -7.47 8.52
N THR A 533 -7.86 -7.36 7.75
CA THR A 533 -6.67 -6.51 8.06
C THR A 533 -6.41 -5.50 6.95
N GLY A 534 -5.75 -4.39 7.27
CA GLY A 534 -5.39 -3.36 6.29
C GLY A 534 -6.60 -2.65 5.65
N VAL A 535 -7.76 -2.72 6.29
CA VAL A 535 -9.03 -2.24 5.75
C VAL A 535 -9.02 -0.72 5.69
N SER A 536 -9.36 -0.14 4.54
CA SER A 536 -9.66 1.28 4.43
C SER A 536 -10.59 1.59 3.25
N SER A 537 -11.26 2.74 3.30
CA SER A 537 -12.03 3.27 2.19
C SER A 537 -11.85 4.78 2.03
N ALA A 538 -11.75 5.23 0.78
CA ALA A 538 -11.75 6.64 0.36
C ALA A 538 -13.06 7.04 -0.34
N LEU A 539 -14.12 6.23 -0.16
CA LEU A 539 -15.47 6.50 -0.64
C LEU A 539 -16.27 7.34 0.36
N ASP A 540 -17.30 8.02 -0.14
CA ASP A 540 -18.21 8.82 0.67
C ASP A 540 -19.31 7.95 1.34
N ASN A 541 -20.22 8.63 2.05
CA ASN A 541 -21.31 8.01 2.80
C ASN A 541 -22.47 7.46 1.93
N THR A 542 -22.39 7.54 0.60
CA THR A 542 -23.37 6.88 -0.29
C THR A 542 -23.11 5.38 -0.44
N PHE A 543 -21.98 4.90 0.09
CA PHE A 543 -21.58 3.49 0.09
C PHE A 543 -21.79 2.83 1.46
N THR A 544 -22.19 1.56 1.43
CA THR A 544 -22.28 0.70 2.62
C THR A 544 -21.48 -0.58 2.39
N TYR A 545 -21.08 -1.27 3.46
CA TYR A 545 -20.16 -2.40 3.36
C TYR A 545 -20.64 -3.59 4.18
N GLN A 546 -20.14 -4.78 3.85
CA GLN A 546 -20.37 -5.99 4.62
C GLN A 546 -19.10 -6.86 4.58
N SER A 547 -18.49 -7.11 5.74
CA SER A 547 -17.44 -8.14 5.83
C SER A 547 -18.09 -9.51 5.78
N GLN A 548 -17.57 -10.38 4.91
CA GLN A 548 -18.08 -11.72 4.65
C GLN A 548 -16.99 -12.74 4.97
N TYR A 549 -17.35 -13.82 5.66
CA TYR A 549 -16.44 -14.90 5.99
C TYR A 549 -17.06 -16.27 5.70
N TYR A 550 -16.23 -17.21 5.26
CA TYR A 550 -16.57 -18.61 5.10
C TYR A 550 -15.50 -19.46 5.79
N VAL A 551 -15.92 -20.37 6.66
CA VAL A 551 -15.07 -21.32 7.37
C VAL A 551 -15.28 -22.69 6.76
N SER A 552 -14.20 -23.40 6.43
CA SER A 552 -14.25 -24.77 5.92
C SER A 552 -13.27 -25.68 6.65
N SER A 553 -13.74 -26.89 6.97
CA SER A 553 -12.93 -28.00 7.46
C SER A 553 -11.96 -28.57 6.41
N SER A 554 -12.08 -28.16 5.14
CA SER A 554 -11.13 -28.50 4.11
C SER A 554 -9.79 -27.78 4.33
N THR A 555 -8.70 -28.55 4.45
CA THR A 555 -7.34 -28.00 4.61
C THR A 555 -6.72 -27.50 3.31
N THR A 556 -7.28 -27.89 2.15
CA THR A 556 -6.88 -27.41 0.83
C THR A 556 -7.41 -26.00 0.56
N ILE A 557 -6.64 -25.19 -0.18
CA ILE A 557 -7.09 -23.88 -0.66
C ILE A 557 -8.14 -24.10 -1.76
N LEU A 558 -9.32 -23.52 -1.57
CA LEU A 558 -10.40 -23.46 -2.55
C LEU A 558 -10.23 -22.20 -3.40
N ASP A 559 -10.59 -22.26 -4.68
CA ASP A 559 -10.65 -21.08 -5.54
C ASP A 559 -11.84 -20.16 -5.23
N ASP A 560 -11.76 -18.89 -5.66
CA ASP A 560 -12.78 -17.87 -5.41
C ASP A 560 -14.19 -18.27 -5.88
N ALA A 561 -14.30 -19.05 -6.97
CA ALA A 561 -15.58 -19.50 -7.50
C ALA A 561 -16.21 -20.57 -6.59
N THR A 562 -15.40 -21.52 -6.13
CA THR A 562 -15.79 -22.55 -5.16
C THR A 562 -16.18 -21.92 -3.83
N VAL A 563 -15.41 -20.97 -3.30
CA VAL A 563 -15.77 -20.24 -2.07
C VAL A 563 -17.07 -19.44 -2.27
N ALA A 564 -17.21 -18.73 -3.39
CA ALA A 564 -18.43 -17.94 -3.68
C ALA A 564 -19.69 -18.82 -3.83
N SER A 565 -19.58 -20.04 -4.36
CA SER A 565 -20.71 -20.97 -4.49
C SER A 565 -21.12 -21.63 -3.16
N LYS A 566 -20.19 -21.76 -2.20
CA LYS A 566 -20.46 -22.28 -0.86
C LYS A 566 -20.88 -21.22 0.15
N TYR A 567 -20.44 -19.97 -0.03
CA TYR A 567 -20.83 -18.86 0.82
C TYR A 567 -22.33 -18.59 0.69
N THR A 568 -23.01 -18.45 1.82
CA THR A 568 -24.42 -18.02 1.86
C THR A 568 -24.58 -16.80 2.76
N ASN A 569 -25.47 -15.87 2.37
CA ASN A 569 -25.75 -14.67 3.18
C ASN A 569 -26.77 -14.94 4.31
N ALA A 570 -26.88 -16.19 4.73
CA ALA A 570 -27.60 -16.61 5.94
C ALA A 570 -26.54 -16.92 7.01
N SER A 571 -26.71 -16.39 8.22
CA SER A 571 -25.91 -16.81 9.38
C SER A 571 -26.39 -18.19 9.81
N ALA A 572 -25.99 -19.21 9.06
CA ALA A 572 -26.45 -20.58 9.20
C ALA A 572 -25.70 -21.28 10.33
N THR A 573 -26.01 -20.93 11.58
CA THR A 573 -25.72 -21.81 12.72
C THR A 573 -26.76 -22.95 12.69
N PRO A 574 -26.39 -24.22 12.44
CA PRO A 574 -27.37 -25.29 12.25
C PRO A 574 -28.09 -25.62 13.57
N SER A 575 -29.39 -25.33 13.66
CA SER A 575 -30.17 -25.71 14.82
C SER A 575 -30.30 -27.24 14.91
N ASN A 576 -29.85 -27.81 16.03
CA ASN A 576 -29.91 -29.25 16.32
C ASN A 576 -29.13 -30.17 15.34
N SER A 577 -28.01 -29.71 14.78
CA SER A 577 -27.06 -30.62 14.12
C SER A 577 -25.97 -31.10 15.08
N SER A 578 -25.75 -32.40 15.18
CA SER A 578 -24.59 -32.98 15.87
C SER A 578 -23.26 -32.71 15.15
N ILE A 579 -23.31 -32.32 13.87
CA ILE A 579 -22.15 -32.05 13.02
C ILE A 579 -22.23 -30.65 12.39
N HIS A 580 -21.21 -29.84 12.62
CA HIS A 580 -21.04 -28.55 11.97
C HIS A 580 -19.54 -28.32 11.72
N TYR A 581 -19.17 -28.48 10.46
CA TYR A 581 -17.79 -28.43 9.96
C TYR A 581 -17.52 -27.16 9.15
N ASP A 582 -18.52 -26.65 8.44
CA ASP A 582 -18.38 -25.56 7.48
C ASP A 582 -19.57 -24.60 7.64
N GLY A 583 -19.34 -23.30 7.48
CA GLY A 583 -20.40 -22.30 7.60
C GLY A 583 -20.00 -20.89 7.15
N SER A 584 -21.00 -20.03 6.98
CA SER A 584 -20.84 -18.62 6.55
C SER A 584 -21.27 -17.68 7.67
N VAL A 585 -20.56 -16.56 7.81
CA VAL A 585 -20.93 -15.48 8.74
C VAL A 585 -20.54 -14.12 8.14
N TYR A 586 -21.28 -13.07 8.48
CA TYR A 586 -21.01 -11.72 7.99
C TYR A 586 -21.24 -10.67 9.08
N LYS A 587 -20.85 -9.43 8.77
CA LYS A 587 -21.17 -8.23 9.57
C LYS A 587 -21.37 -7.03 8.65
N ALA A 588 -22.52 -6.37 8.78
CA ALA A 588 -22.81 -5.14 8.07
C ALA A 588 -22.09 -3.94 8.70
N LEU A 589 -21.64 -2.99 7.88
CA LEU A 589 -20.82 -1.84 8.25
C LEU A 589 -21.34 -0.60 7.53
N THR A 590 -21.54 0.48 8.27
CA THR A 590 -21.99 1.78 7.72
C THR A 590 -20.84 2.66 7.24
N THR A 591 -19.65 2.48 7.81
CA THR A 591 -18.42 3.22 7.46
C THR A 591 -17.20 2.31 7.57
N LEU A 592 -16.11 2.71 6.92
CA LEU A 592 -14.77 2.14 7.06
C LEU A 592 -13.78 3.26 7.39
N PRO A 593 -12.63 2.97 8.01
CA PRO A 593 -11.62 3.99 8.29
C PRO A 593 -11.01 4.54 6.99
N SER A 594 -10.65 5.82 6.99
CA SER A 594 -9.99 6.48 5.85
C SER A 594 -8.50 6.13 5.71
N ILE A 595 -7.89 5.57 6.77
CA ILE A 595 -6.50 5.13 6.82
C ILE A 595 -6.48 3.69 7.35
N SER A 596 -5.73 2.81 6.69
CA SER A 596 -5.68 1.38 7.03
C SER A 596 -4.93 1.11 8.34
N SER A 597 -5.54 0.37 9.27
CA SER A 597 -4.84 -0.16 10.44
C SER A 597 -4.06 -1.43 10.10
N THR A 598 -2.84 -1.54 10.61
CA THR A 598 -1.99 -2.74 10.49
C THR A 598 -2.46 -3.85 11.43
N THR A 599 -2.99 -3.48 12.60
CA THR A 599 -3.76 -4.37 13.47
C THR A 599 -5.18 -4.53 12.92
N GLY A 600 -5.70 -5.76 12.96
CA GLY A 600 -6.96 -6.13 12.36
C GLY A 600 -8.16 -5.28 12.79
N ASP A 601 -8.98 -4.87 11.81
CA ASP A 601 -10.06 -3.91 12.04
C ASP A 601 -11.23 -4.56 12.78
N GLN A 602 -11.41 -4.15 14.05
CA GLN A 602 -12.48 -4.61 14.93
C GLN A 602 -13.88 -4.28 14.41
N SER A 603 -14.03 -3.26 13.55
CA SER A 603 -15.29 -2.98 12.85
C SER A 603 -15.76 -4.22 12.09
N THR A 604 -14.84 -4.94 11.44
CA THR A 604 -15.12 -6.12 10.62
C THR A 604 -15.26 -7.44 11.40
N SER A 605 -14.96 -7.43 12.72
CA SER A 605 -14.86 -8.63 13.56
C SER A 605 -16.21 -9.32 13.81
N THR A 606 -16.27 -10.63 13.53
CA THR A 606 -17.42 -11.51 13.77
C THR A 606 -16.95 -12.96 14.02
N ALA A 607 -17.83 -13.87 14.42
CA ALA A 607 -17.47 -15.27 14.70
C ALA A 607 -18.50 -16.27 14.18
N LEU A 608 -18.01 -17.43 13.69
CA LEU A 608 -18.84 -18.60 13.43
C LEU A 608 -18.75 -19.56 14.62
N ASP A 609 -19.88 -19.78 15.29
CA ASP A 609 -20.00 -20.61 16.50
C ASP A 609 -20.41 -22.07 16.18
N GLN A 610 -20.39 -22.92 17.22
CA GLN A 610 -20.82 -24.32 17.20
C GLN A 610 -20.01 -25.21 16.25
N LEU A 611 -18.72 -24.97 16.12
CA LEU A 611 -17.82 -25.79 15.31
C LEU A 611 -17.18 -26.91 16.14
N LEU A 612 -16.93 -28.07 15.52
CA LEU A 612 -16.17 -29.18 16.11
C LEU A 612 -14.67 -28.79 16.31
N PRO A 613 -13.86 -29.61 17.01
CA PRO A 613 -12.42 -29.41 17.05
C PRO A 613 -11.79 -29.73 15.69
N GLY A 614 -10.72 -29.01 15.35
CA GLY A 614 -10.01 -29.22 14.09
C GLY A 614 -9.29 -27.98 13.59
N THR A 615 -8.58 -28.15 12.47
CA THR A 615 -7.95 -27.06 11.73
C THR A 615 -8.81 -26.68 10.54
N TYR A 616 -9.21 -25.41 10.51
CA TYR A 616 -10.09 -24.83 9.51
C TYR A 616 -9.31 -23.91 8.58
N ARG A 617 -9.69 -23.90 7.31
CA ARG A 617 -9.35 -22.81 6.38
C ARG A 617 -10.44 -21.76 6.44
N VAL A 618 -10.05 -20.51 6.66
CA VAL A 618 -10.98 -19.40 6.80
C VAL A 618 -10.76 -18.44 5.65
N TYR A 619 -11.84 -18.06 4.97
CA TYR A 619 -11.87 -17.12 3.86
C TYR A 619 -12.58 -15.84 4.31
N GLY A 620 -12.09 -14.68 3.89
CA GLY A 620 -12.71 -13.39 4.18
C GLY A 620 -12.62 -12.42 3.01
N ARG A 621 -13.67 -11.62 2.83
CA ARG A 621 -13.70 -10.53 1.84
C ARG A 621 -14.60 -9.39 2.32
N LEU A 622 -14.54 -8.27 1.61
CA LEU A 622 -15.41 -7.13 1.79
C LEU A 622 -16.36 -7.01 0.58
N GLN A 623 -17.66 -6.98 0.86
CA GLN A 623 -18.70 -6.55 -0.07
C GLN A 623 -18.91 -5.04 0.10
N ILE A 624 -19.05 -4.32 -1.00
CA ILE A 624 -19.39 -2.90 -1.06
C ILE A 624 -20.70 -2.78 -1.84
N LYS A 625 -21.61 -1.93 -1.36
CA LYS A 625 -22.88 -1.61 -2.00
C LYS A 625 -22.96 -0.11 -2.27
N ASP A 626 -23.29 0.27 -3.50
CA ASP A 626 -23.51 1.67 -3.87
C ASP A 626 -24.96 2.14 -3.61
N SER A 627 -25.21 3.43 -3.81
CA SER A 627 -26.53 4.05 -3.68
C SER A 627 -27.56 3.57 -4.71
N SER A 628 -27.11 3.00 -5.83
CA SER A 628 -27.97 2.41 -6.87
C SER A 628 -28.35 0.96 -6.58
N GLY A 629 -27.73 0.34 -5.57
CA GLY A 629 -27.94 -1.05 -5.19
C GLY A 629 -27.00 -2.06 -5.86
N ASN A 630 -26.01 -1.61 -6.62
CA ASN A 630 -24.99 -2.49 -7.20
C ASN A 630 -24.05 -3.01 -6.11
N PHE A 631 -23.48 -4.21 -6.34
CA PHE A 631 -22.55 -4.84 -5.43
C PHE A 631 -21.17 -5.06 -6.06
N TYR A 632 -20.14 -4.68 -5.32
CA TYR A 632 -18.74 -4.90 -5.65
C TYR A 632 -18.10 -5.75 -4.55
N TYR A 633 -17.09 -6.54 -4.88
CA TYR A 633 -16.46 -7.47 -3.95
C TYR A 633 -14.94 -7.41 -4.10
N THR A 634 -14.23 -7.38 -2.98
CA THR A 634 -12.79 -7.71 -2.99
C THR A 634 -12.61 -9.22 -3.24
N PRO A 635 -11.47 -9.66 -3.80
CA PRO A 635 -11.10 -11.07 -3.85
C PRO A 635 -11.08 -11.73 -2.46
N TRP A 636 -11.28 -13.04 -2.41
CA TRP A 636 -11.24 -13.79 -1.15
C TRP A 636 -9.80 -13.92 -0.61
N GLN A 637 -9.57 -13.35 0.58
CA GLN A 637 -8.36 -13.59 1.36
C GLN A 637 -8.55 -14.84 2.20
N ASN A 638 -7.47 -15.55 2.56
CA ASN A 638 -7.59 -16.74 3.39
C ASN A 638 -6.46 -16.94 4.40
N THR A 639 -6.77 -17.62 5.49
CA THR A 639 -5.86 -17.99 6.59
C THR A 639 -6.29 -19.33 7.20
N THR A 640 -5.62 -19.77 8.28
CA THR A 640 -6.01 -20.96 9.06
C THR A 640 -6.38 -20.59 10.49
N ALA A 641 -7.30 -21.35 11.08
CA ALA A 641 -7.64 -21.28 12.51
C ALA A 641 -7.80 -22.69 13.07
N THR A 642 -7.37 -22.93 14.31
CA THR A 642 -7.49 -24.24 14.96
C THR A 642 -8.36 -24.11 16.21
N ILE A 643 -9.41 -24.94 16.28
CA ILE A 643 -10.22 -25.14 17.48
C ILE A 643 -9.67 -26.36 18.22
N ASN A 644 -9.26 -26.16 19.47
CA ASN A 644 -8.81 -27.25 20.33
C ASN A 644 -9.99 -28.10 20.83
N PRO A 645 -9.77 -29.40 21.10
CA PRO A 645 -10.76 -30.23 21.77
C PRO A 645 -10.98 -29.74 23.20
N TYR A 646 -12.24 -29.58 23.60
CA TYR A 646 -12.65 -29.23 24.95
C TYR A 646 -13.69 -30.25 25.44
N SER A 647 -13.37 -30.91 26.55
CA SER A 647 -14.24 -31.90 27.20
C SER A 647 -14.65 -31.44 28.59
N SER A 648 -15.95 -31.45 28.86
CA SER A 648 -16.53 -31.15 30.17
C SER A 648 -17.87 -31.86 30.33
N PHE A 649 -18.14 -32.36 31.53
CA PHE A 649 -19.33 -33.14 31.85
C PHE A 649 -19.92 -32.71 33.17
N VAL A 650 -21.25 -32.82 33.26
CA VAL A 650 -22.00 -32.71 34.50
C VAL A 650 -22.62 -34.07 34.81
N PHE A 651 -22.22 -34.62 35.96
CA PHE A 651 -22.84 -35.77 36.60
C PHE A 651 -23.57 -35.30 37.87
N PRO A 652 -24.53 -36.07 38.41
CA PRO A 652 -25.11 -35.78 39.72
C PRO A 652 -24.02 -35.87 40.80
N SER A 653 -23.84 -34.82 41.61
CA SER A 653 -22.76 -34.73 42.62
C SER A 653 -22.86 -35.75 43.75
N SER A 654 -24.07 -36.26 44.02
CA SER A 654 -24.29 -37.44 44.86
C SER A 654 -25.59 -38.13 44.44
N VAL A 655 -25.63 -39.45 44.59
CA VAL A 655 -26.77 -40.27 44.19
C VAL A 655 -27.14 -41.19 45.35
N LYS A 656 -28.18 -40.80 46.10
CA LYS A 656 -28.70 -41.61 47.20
C LYS A 656 -29.57 -42.74 46.65
N LEU A 657 -28.96 -43.87 46.32
CA LEU A 657 -29.66 -45.05 45.79
C LEU A 657 -30.83 -45.48 46.69
N ASN A 658 -30.68 -45.36 48.01
CA ASN A 658 -31.74 -45.61 48.97
C ASN A 658 -33.00 -44.75 48.76
N ASP A 659 -32.89 -43.58 48.14
CA ASP A 659 -34.05 -42.74 47.82
C ASP A 659 -34.74 -43.19 46.52
N SER A 660 -34.08 -43.96 45.67
CA SER A 660 -34.64 -44.50 44.41
C SER A 660 -35.44 -45.79 44.57
N PHE A 661 -35.66 -46.28 45.79
CA PHE A 661 -36.55 -47.42 46.02
C PHE A 661 -37.33 -47.31 47.33
N THR A 662 -38.43 -48.06 47.37
CA THR A 662 -39.30 -48.24 48.53
C THR A 662 -39.44 -49.73 48.85
N TYR A 663 -39.80 -50.03 50.09
CA TYR A 663 -40.16 -51.39 50.48
C TYR A 663 -41.60 -51.69 50.09
N GLN A 664 -41.81 -52.81 49.39
CA GLN A 664 -43.15 -53.30 49.08
C GLN A 664 -43.25 -54.80 49.40
N ARG A 665 -44.40 -55.22 49.93
CA ARG A 665 -44.74 -56.64 50.05
C ARG A 665 -45.45 -57.11 48.78
N THR A 666 -44.97 -58.22 48.21
CA THR A 666 -45.57 -58.89 47.05
C THR A 666 -45.61 -60.38 47.34
N GLY A 667 -46.79 -61.00 47.28
CA GLY A 667 -46.96 -62.43 47.57
C GLY A 667 -46.61 -62.87 49.00
N GLY A 668 -46.54 -61.94 49.96
CA GLY A 668 -46.17 -62.20 51.36
C GLY A 668 -44.71 -61.90 51.72
N THR A 669 -43.82 -61.82 50.73
CA THR A 669 -42.39 -61.49 50.93
C THR A 669 -42.15 -59.99 50.79
N LEU A 670 -41.25 -59.43 51.61
CA LEU A 670 -40.84 -58.01 51.51
C LEU A 670 -39.68 -57.86 50.51
N GLY A 671 -39.87 -57.05 49.48
CA GLY A 671 -38.86 -56.75 48.45
C GLY A 671 -38.67 -55.24 48.22
N LEU A 672 -37.82 -54.91 47.25
CA LEU A 672 -37.59 -53.53 46.79
C LEU A 672 -38.44 -53.23 45.56
N LYS A 673 -39.09 -52.06 45.53
CA LYS A 673 -39.67 -51.47 44.33
C LYS A 673 -38.95 -50.17 44.01
N PHE A 674 -38.40 -50.08 42.80
CA PHE A 674 -37.72 -48.89 42.29
C PHE A 674 -38.71 -47.78 41.90
N ASP A 675 -38.30 -46.54 42.16
CA ASP A 675 -39.01 -45.32 41.79
C ASP A 675 -38.40 -44.75 40.51
N GLN A 676 -39.00 -45.13 39.38
CA GLN A 676 -38.57 -44.75 38.04
C GLN A 676 -38.84 -43.26 37.73
N THR A 677 -39.51 -42.52 38.62
CA THR A 677 -39.72 -41.06 38.46
C THR A 677 -38.48 -40.23 38.85
N LYS A 678 -37.52 -40.84 39.56
CA LYS A 678 -36.28 -40.18 39.98
C LYS A 678 -35.22 -40.25 38.88
N LEU A 679 -35.09 -39.15 38.15
CA LEU A 679 -34.18 -39.01 37.02
C LEU A 679 -32.84 -38.37 37.43
N TYR A 680 -31.76 -38.98 36.93
CA TYR A 680 -30.37 -38.56 37.08
C TYR A 680 -29.84 -38.13 35.71
N THR A 681 -29.47 -36.86 35.56
CA THR A 681 -28.97 -36.32 34.29
C THR A 681 -27.46 -36.50 34.18
N ILE A 682 -27.00 -37.03 33.05
CA ILE A 682 -25.61 -36.94 32.59
C ILE A 682 -25.63 -36.02 31.36
N SER A 683 -24.79 -34.97 31.35
CA SER A 683 -24.71 -34.05 30.21
C SER A 683 -23.29 -33.60 29.88
N SER A 684 -23.04 -33.37 28.59
CA SER A 684 -21.80 -32.85 28.03
C SER A 684 -21.90 -31.35 27.80
N SER A 685 -20.88 -30.61 28.25
CA SER A 685 -20.60 -29.22 27.86
C SER A 685 -19.39 -29.15 26.91
N SER A 686 -19.02 -30.29 26.32
CA SER A 686 -17.91 -30.47 25.39
C SER A 686 -18.23 -29.91 24.01
N ASN A 687 -17.20 -29.57 23.23
CA ASN A 687 -17.35 -29.17 21.81
C ASN A 687 -17.21 -30.34 20.83
N GLN A 688 -17.15 -31.58 21.33
CA GLN A 688 -16.92 -32.80 20.55
C GLN A 688 -17.82 -33.94 21.05
N VAL A 689 -17.94 -34.98 20.23
CA VAL A 689 -18.66 -36.21 20.59
C VAL A 689 -17.88 -36.94 21.68
N MET A 690 -18.58 -37.37 22.72
CA MET A 690 -17.98 -38.03 23.88
C MET A 690 -18.64 -39.38 24.16
N ASP A 691 -17.81 -40.41 24.25
CA ASP A 691 -18.19 -41.75 24.68
C ASP A 691 -18.06 -41.87 26.20
N VAL A 692 -19.18 -42.16 26.87
CA VAL A 692 -19.27 -42.36 28.31
C VAL A 692 -19.72 -43.79 28.61
N LYS A 693 -19.01 -44.50 29.48
CA LYS A 693 -19.46 -45.82 29.98
C LYS A 693 -19.00 -46.05 31.43
N PRO A 694 -19.82 -46.72 32.28
CA PRO A 694 -19.37 -47.17 33.59
C PRO A 694 -18.26 -48.21 33.42
N THR A 695 -17.26 -48.22 34.31
CA THR A 695 -16.12 -49.14 34.25
C THR A 695 -15.91 -49.94 35.53
N ALA A 696 -16.24 -49.36 36.68
CA ALA A 696 -16.13 -50.02 37.96
C ALA A 696 -17.21 -49.51 38.92
N MET A 697 -17.53 -50.34 39.91
CA MET A 697 -18.33 -49.93 41.05
C MET A 697 -17.61 -50.33 42.33
N VAL A 698 -17.32 -49.35 43.18
CA VAL A 698 -16.46 -49.50 44.35
C VAL A 698 -17.30 -49.34 45.61
N SER A 699 -17.18 -50.28 46.54
CA SER A 699 -17.88 -50.26 47.84
C SER A 699 -17.27 -49.19 48.74
N ASN A 700 -18.04 -48.19 49.17
CA ASN A 700 -17.57 -47.14 50.08
C ASN A 700 -17.60 -47.58 51.55
N SER A 701 -18.50 -48.50 51.88
CA SER A 701 -18.72 -49.03 53.23
C SER A 701 -19.05 -50.53 53.16
N SER A 702 -19.30 -51.16 54.32
CA SER A 702 -19.74 -52.56 54.42
C SER A 702 -21.20 -52.69 53.98
N ASN A 703 -21.40 -52.79 52.67
CA ASN A 703 -22.72 -52.94 52.04
C ASN A 703 -23.48 -54.17 52.58
N GLN A 704 -24.77 -53.99 52.87
CA GLN A 704 -25.62 -55.04 53.46
C GLN A 704 -26.26 -55.98 52.43
N VAL A 705 -25.94 -55.77 51.16
CA VAL A 705 -26.53 -56.41 49.98
C VAL A 705 -25.40 -56.69 48.99
N THR A 706 -25.36 -57.89 48.42
CA THR A 706 -24.36 -58.25 47.41
C THR A 706 -24.91 -57.95 46.01
N LEU A 707 -24.20 -57.13 45.25
CA LEU A 707 -24.55 -56.88 43.85
C LEU A 707 -24.20 -58.08 42.96
N VAL A 708 -25.09 -58.41 42.02
CA VAL A 708 -24.94 -59.55 41.11
C VAL A 708 -25.32 -59.20 39.68
N SER A 709 -24.68 -59.87 38.72
CA SER A 709 -24.90 -59.69 37.29
C SER A 709 -26.24 -60.27 36.82
N GLY A 710 -26.56 -61.52 37.18
CA GLY A 710 -27.80 -62.18 36.81
C GLY A 710 -29.02 -61.71 37.62
N THR A 711 -30.23 -62.00 37.13
CA THR A 711 -31.45 -61.81 37.93
C THR A 711 -31.35 -62.68 39.20
N PRO A 712 -31.49 -62.11 40.41
CA PRO A 712 -31.40 -62.89 41.64
C PRO A 712 -32.51 -63.94 41.73
N GLY A 713 -32.20 -65.11 42.30
CA GLY A 713 -33.18 -66.19 42.52
C GLY A 713 -34.17 -65.89 43.65
N THR A 714 -34.90 -66.90 44.13
CA THR A 714 -35.89 -66.73 45.21
C THR A 714 -35.35 -66.99 46.63
N ASN A 715 -34.05 -67.32 46.77
CA ASN A 715 -33.46 -67.95 47.96
C ASN A 715 -33.26 -67.06 49.20
N ASN A 716 -33.81 -65.84 49.26
CA ASN A 716 -33.67 -64.92 50.40
C ASN A 716 -32.22 -64.44 50.72
N ASP A 717 -31.26 -64.71 49.82
CA ASP A 717 -29.80 -64.45 49.93
C ASP A 717 -29.33 -62.97 50.01
N LYS A 718 -30.22 -61.97 50.06
CA LYS A 718 -29.86 -60.53 50.00
C LYS A 718 -28.99 -60.11 48.80
N LYS A 719 -29.25 -60.67 47.62
CA LYS A 719 -28.59 -60.29 46.36
C LYS A 719 -29.44 -59.26 45.60
N LEU A 720 -28.80 -58.28 44.97
CA LEU A 720 -29.45 -57.24 44.17
C LEU A 720 -28.81 -57.18 42.77
N GLN A 721 -29.62 -57.33 41.73
CA GLN A 721 -29.26 -56.87 40.40
C GLN A 721 -29.70 -55.41 40.29
N LEU A 722 -28.73 -54.49 40.18
CA LEU A 722 -28.97 -53.06 40.02
C LEU A 722 -28.70 -52.65 38.57
N LYS A 723 -29.63 -51.92 37.96
CA LYS A 723 -29.55 -51.39 36.60
C LYS A 723 -29.68 -49.88 36.63
N LEU A 724 -28.95 -49.20 35.74
CA LEU A 724 -29.13 -47.79 35.42
C LEU A 724 -29.70 -47.72 34.00
N ILE A 725 -30.96 -47.32 33.87
CA ILE A 725 -31.75 -47.40 32.64
C ILE A 725 -31.95 -45.99 32.06
N SER A 726 -31.68 -45.82 30.77
CA SER A 726 -31.93 -44.58 30.02
C SER A 726 -33.42 -44.37 29.83
N SER A 727 -33.92 -43.15 30.09
CA SER A 727 -35.35 -42.83 29.95
C SER A 727 -35.83 -42.78 28.50
N THR A 728 -34.92 -42.75 27.51
CA THR A 728 -35.28 -42.51 26.11
C THR A 728 -35.09 -43.69 25.15
N THR A 729 -34.25 -44.69 25.47
CA THR A 729 -34.20 -46.05 24.83
C THR A 729 -32.96 -46.84 25.27
N THR A 730 -31.77 -46.27 25.07
CA THR A 730 -30.45 -46.86 25.38
C THR A 730 -29.45 -45.75 25.79
N PRO A 731 -28.27 -46.09 26.38
CA PRO A 731 -27.87 -47.39 26.90
C PRO A 731 -28.54 -47.73 28.24
N ASN A 732 -28.59 -49.03 28.54
CA ASN A 732 -29.03 -49.56 29.82
C ASN A 732 -27.87 -50.37 30.41
N TRP A 733 -27.40 -50.00 31.60
CA TRP A 733 -26.23 -50.58 32.22
C TRP A 733 -26.63 -51.50 33.38
N ASN A 734 -26.19 -52.74 33.32
CA ASN A 734 -26.25 -53.66 34.45
C ASN A 734 -25.05 -53.38 35.36
N LEU A 735 -25.25 -52.74 36.50
CA LEU A 735 -24.14 -52.33 37.35
C LEU A 735 -23.49 -53.55 38.04
N GLY A 736 -24.17 -54.70 38.09
CA GLY A 736 -23.59 -55.98 38.53
C GLY A 736 -22.64 -56.65 37.52
N ASP A 737 -22.50 -56.14 36.29
CA ASP A 737 -21.54 -56.61 35.28
C ASP A 737 -21.08 -55.48 34.36
N LEU A 738 -19.84 -55.04 34.55
CA LEU A 738 -19.20 -53.97 33.78
C LEU A 738 -18.08 -54.50 32.86
N THR A 739 -18.11 -55.78 32.48
CA THR A 739 -17.10 -56.39 31.58
C THR A 739 -17.25 -55.97 30.12
N SER A 740 -18.47 -55.67 29.65
CA SER A 740 -18.76 -55.16 28.31
C SER A 740 -19.97 -54.20 28.32
N PRO A 741 -19.87 -53.05 29.02
CA PRO A 741 -20.96 -52.09 29.11
C PRO A 741 -21.14 -51.35 27.78
N THR A 742 -22.39 -51.12 27.41
CA THR A 742 -22.77 -50.30 26.25
C THR A 742 -22.27 -48.86 26.41
N VAL A 743 -22.01 -48.17 25.30
CA VAL A 743 -21.53 -46.78 25.32
C VAL A 743 -22.69 -45.80 25.26
N LEU A 744 -22.66 -44.78 26.09
CA LEU A 744 -23.46 -43.56 25.95
C LEU A 744 -22.67 -42.57 25.10
N GLU A 745 -23.12 -42.33 23.87
CA GLU A 745 -22.59 -41.25 23.03
C GLU A 745 -23.33 -39.94 23.37
N LEU A 746 -22.60 -38.97 23.92
CA LEU A 746 -23.09 -37.60 24.17
C LEU A 746 -22.59 -36.68 23.06
N GLN A 747 -23.53 -35.98 22.43
CA GLN A 747 -23.24 -35.01 21.38
C GLN A 747 -22.68 -33.69 21.97
N PRO A 748 -22.04 -32.82 21.14
CA PRO A 748 -21.58 -31.51 21.58
C PRO A 748 -22.69 -30.64 22.18
N TYR A 749 -22.32 -29.65 23.00
CA TYR A 749 -23.25 -28.85 23.82
C TYR A 749 -24.42 -28.19 23.06
N TRP A 750 -24.29 -27.96 21.75
CA TRP A 750 -25.30 -27.33 20.91
C TRP A 750 -26.40 -28.30 20.41
N ASP A 751 -26.15 -29.61 20.40
CA ASP A 751 -27.25 -30.59 20.25
C ASP A 751 -28.01 -30.67 21.58
N THR A 752 -29.00 -29.82 21.74
CA THR A 752 -29.80 -29.70 22.97
C THR A 752 -30.61 -30.96 23.32
N THR A 753 -30.68 -31.95 22.42
CA THR A 753 -31.43 -33.21 22.56
C THR A 753 -30.54 -34.39 22.94
N ASN A 754 -29.29 -34.43 22.46
CA ASN A 754 -28.37 -35.56 22.66
C ASN A 754 -27.09 -35.22 23.44
N SER A 755 -26.82 -33.95 23.74
CA SER A 755 -25.80 -33.56 24.72
C SER A 755 -26.15 -33.94 26.16
N LYS A 756 -27.41 -34.29 26.43
CA LYS A 756 -27.91 -34.71 27.76
C LYS A 756 -28.72 -36.00 27.65
N LYS A 757 -28.58 -36.90 28.62
CA LYS A 757 -29.47 -38.06 28.82
C LYS A 757 -29.84 -38.21 30.29
N GLN A 758 -31.03 -38.72 30.53
CA GLN A 758 -31.59 -38.94 31.85
C GLN A 758 -31.70 -40.43 32.13
N PHE A 759 -31.36 -40.84 33.35
CA PHE A 759 -31.33 -42.22 33.79
C PHE A 759 -32.11 -42.41 35.08
N TYR A 760 -32.66 -43.59 35.31
CA TYR A 760 -33.23 -44.00 36.60
C TYR A 760 -32.68 -45.37 37.02
N PHE A 761 -32.74 -45.68 38.32
CA PHE A 761 -32.41 -47.02 38.79
C PHE A 761 -33.60 -47.96 38.66
N ASP A 762 -33.31 -49.20 38.28
CA ASP A 762 -34.23 -50.32 38.33
C ASP A 762 -33.48 -51.56 38.80
N GLY A 763 -34.19 -52.64 39.12
CA GLY A 763 -33.53 -53.85 39.60
C GLY A 763 -34.45 -54.90 40.21
N VAL A 764 -33.82 -56.01 40.60
CA VAL A 764 -34.49 -57.14 41.25
C VAL A 764 -33.68 -57.54 42.48
N TYR A 765 -34.37 -57.81 43.60
CA TYR A 765 -33.75 -58.12 44.89
C TYR A 765 -34.29 -59.44 45.46
N SER A 766 -33.39 -60.34 45.89
CA SER A 766 -33.73 -61.68 46.40
C SER A 766 -33.56 -61.83 47.91
N GLY A 767 -33.97 -60.87 48.73
CA GLY A 767 -33.84 -60.99 50.18
C GLY A 767 -35.08 -60.55 50.94
N PRO A 768 -35.25 -61.00 52.20
CA PRO A 768 -36.13 -60.37 53.15
C PRO A 768 -35.34 -59.31 53.91
N PHE A 769 -35.83 -58.08 53.94
CA PHE A 769 -35.48 -57.19 55.05
C PHE A 769 -36.44 -57.49 56.19
N ILE A 770 -35.92 -58.04 57.28
CA ILE A 770 -36.70 -58.35 58.50
C ILE A 770 -36.90 -57.06 59.34
N THR A 771 -36.46 -55.91 58.82
CA THR A 771 -36.40 -54.60 59.48
C THR A 771 -37.12 -53.54 58.66
N ASN A 772 -37.72 -52.55 59.32
CA ASN A 772 -38.36 -51.40 58.66
C ASN A 772 -37.35 -50.36 58.11
N SER A 773 -36.07 -50.47 58.47
CA SER A 773 -34.99 -49.58 58.03
C SER A 773 -34.45 -49.97 56.64
N LYS A 774 -34.09 -48.95 55.84
CA LYS A 774 -33.45 -49.15 54.54
C LYS A 774 -32.07 -49.80 54.68
N ALA A 775 -31.77 -50.71 53.76
CA ALA A 775 -30.45 -51.31 53.59
C ALA A 775 -29.37 -50.23 53.42
N LEU A 776 -28.17 -50.43 53.94
CA LEU A 776 -27.03 -49.65 53.48
C LEU A 776 -26.56 -50.19 52.12
N ILE A 777 -26.78 -49.40 51.08
CA ILE A 777 -26.29 -49.62 49.72
C ILE A 777 -25.58 -48.33 49.27
N ASP A 778 -24.25 -48.38 49.25
CA ASP A 778 -23.34 -47.24 49.17
C ASP A 778 -22.11 -47.62 48.34
N TYR A 779 -22.12 -47.14 47.10
CA TYR A 779 -21.15 -47.46 46.07
C TYR A 779 -20.79 -46.22 45.26
N ASN A 780 -19.51 -46.06 44.92
CA ASN A 780 -19.05 -45.14 43.91
C ASN A 780 -19.09 -45.82 42.53
N LEU A 781 -19.87 -45.25 41.59
CA LEU A 781 -19.87 -45.65 40.19
C LEU A 781 -18.81 -44.84 39.44
N ILE A 782 -17.82 -45.53 38.87
CA ILE A 782 -16.73 -44.93 38.10
C ILE A 782 -17.06 -45.01 36.61
N PHE A 783 -16.83 -43.93 35.88
CA PHE A 783 -17.00 -43.86 34.43
C PHE A 783 -15.65 -43.68 33.72
N SER A 784 -15.47 -44.34 32.58
CA SER A 784 -14.50 -43.87 31.57
C SER A 784 -15.19 -42.92 30.60
N MET A 785 -14.45 -41.89 30.21
CA MET A 785 -14.85 -40.90 29.21
C MET A 785 -13.77 -40.85 28.13
N ALA A 786 -14.16 -40.92 26.87
CA ALA A 786 -13.26 -40.78 25.72
C ALA A 786 -13.86 -39.80 24.71
N ALA A 787 -13.00 -39.00 24.08
CA ALA A 787 -13.38 -38.28 22.86
C ALA A 787 -13.39 -39.25 21.68
N LYS A 788 -14.28 -39.03 20.72
CA LYS A 788 -14.48 -39.87 19.54
C LYS A 788 -13.76 -39.33 18.30
#